data_AF-A0A821ZAK5-F1
#
_entry.id   AF-A0A821ZAK5-F1
#
_cell.length_a   1.000
_cell.length_b   1.000
_cell.length_c   1.000
_cell.angle_alpha   90.00
_cell.angle_beta   90.00
_cell.angle_gamma   90.00
#
_symmetry.space_group_name_H-M   'P 1'
#
loop_
_entity.id
_entity.type
_entity.pdbx_description
1 polymer ?
#
loop_
_entity_poly.entity_id
_entity_poly.type
_entity_poly.pdbx_seq_one_letter_code
_entity_poly.pdbx_strand_id
1 'polypeptide(L)'
;MLLLFNLIFSSFISSLYSFNYQTVEHWRYLRQEQPIDNPSKLSSYFGYSLAVHRSSLLIGAPRDHSPHDIITRRGTVWKCEFRLHDHCQRVPFRRDGEANVRVGTSFDNKTDQWLGASLAANYDHIIAGAPFLKHRINDGHSIEYEIPGGARIGKYGTSLSMIDNTQIYSPSFLNWYSRNYNQEGYSEFGFQVALSKRPERIIITAPGSFYFRGGIHSIPILNYNWIDTRHPFTAPHYPWHDVGWLRYPSNYSSNEYDDWCYRGYALAIGNFNNDDNQEIVVSIPKLDNYRGAVEIMNSNLDEYSIRTINGIQMGEYFGASLCVVDINNDGLDDLLIGAPLYTVKKDGRILADAGRVDIFYQTFEHKLVRKQTIEGTREGGRLGHALTNLGDIDKDGYNDVAISIPFINYGSSSMVHIYRGSKSGLILKPSQILQTPTLNGFGWALQGQFDYDNNGYLDLAVSSIQTETVAVILSRPVVRVETRLQHSSPTIPLNCTLLSNDKCFILTLCIYLNDESYQQSKRDFLTYELQLDYEKNSVGQRLFFRETYRSIKKRHFKISDRICHDYSLYMKDDVHDKLSPIRLHINYILSSKSDPNIVPPILDPENSTFDYNIPIQKDCGYYDICTVVTKILRITCFELFL
;
A
#
# COMPACT_ATOMS: atom_id res chain seq x y z
N MET A 1 -29.83 25.02 5.48
CA MET A 1 -30.41 23.66 5.37
C MET A 1 -29.64 22.77 4.38
N LEU A 2 -29.28 23.25 3.18
CA LEU A 2 -28.48 22.48 2.19
C LEU A 2 -27.05 22.11 2.64
N LEU A 3 -26.37 22.98 3.41
CA LEU A 3 -25.02 22.69 3.95
C LEU A 3 -25.01 21.58 5.01
N LEU A 4 -26.04 21.53 5.86
CA LEU A 4 -26.23 20.46 6.85
C LEU A 4 -26.57 19.13 6.18
N PHE A 5 -27.33 19.16 5.08
CA PHE A 5 -27.64 17.96 4.30
C PHE A 5 -26.38 17.36 3.65
N ASN A 6 -25.49 18.18 3.09
CA ASN A 6 -24.24 17.70 2.48
C ASN A 6 -23.24 17.13 3.51
N LEU A 7 -23.16 17.71 4.71
CA LEU A 7 -22.30 17.20 5.78
C LEU A 7 -22.80 15.83 6.31
N ILE A 8 -24.12 15.68 6.46
CA ILE A 8 -24.73 14.42 6.92
C ILE A 8 -24.66 13.35 5.82
N PHE A 9 -24.80 13.72 4.54
CA PHE A 9 -24.66 12.77 3.41
C PHE A 9 -23.20 12.34 3.24
N SER A 10 -22.23 13.24 3.45
CA SER A 10 -20.80 12.94 3.44
C SER A 10 -20.41 11.99 4.57
N SER A 11 -20.91 12.18 5.79
CA SER A 11 -20.65 11.28 6.92
C SER A 11 -21.36 9.91 6.78
N PHE A 12 -22.53 9.89 6.12
CA PHE A 12 -23.22 8.63 5.78
C PHE A 12 -22.48 7.84 4.70
N ILE A 13 -21.98 8.50 3.65
CA ILE A 13 -21.21 7.83 2.59
C ILE A 13 -19.84 7.39 3.11
N SER A 14 -19.16 8.16 3.98
CA SER A 14 -17.86 7.74 4.55
C SER A 14 -17.98 6.53 5.47
N SER A 15 -19.09 6.36 6.20
CA SER A 15 -19.34 5.16 7.01
C SER A 15 -19.75 3.91 6.22
N LEU A 16 -20.22 4.08 4.97
CA LEU A 16 -20.61 2.98 4.07
C LEU A 16 -19.44 2.28 3.36
N TYR A 17 -18.23 2.85 3.39
CA TYR A 17 -17.06 2.33 2.65
C TYR A 17 -15.77 2.27 3.48
N SER A 18 -15.87 2.13 4.82
CA SER A 18 -14.72 1.87 5.69
C SER A 18 -14.60 0.36 5.89
N PHE A 19 -13.54 -0.24 5.34
CA PHE A 19 -13.23 -1.65 5.50
C PHE A 19 -12.54 -1.87 6.85
N ASN A 20 -11.39 -1.23 7.06
CA ASN A 20 -10.69 -1.23 8.35
C ASN A 20 -9.90 0.07 8.58
N TYR A 21 -9.64 0.92 7.59
CA TYR A 21 -9.08 2.24 7.86
C TYR A 21 -10.13 3.20 8.39
N GLN A 22 -9.74 4.08 9.32
CA GLN A 22 -10.60 5.13 9.84
C GLN A 22 -11.09 6.10 8.74
N THR A 23 -12.28 6.66 8.96
CA THR A 23 -12.88 7.70 8.12
C THR A 23 -12.14 9.04 8.25
N VAL A 24 -12.30 9.90 7.25
CA VAL A 24 -11.59 11.20 7.10
C VAL A 24 -11.66 12.13 8.32
N GLU A 25 -12.72 12.03 9.11
CA GLU A 25 -12.92 12.83 10.33
C GLU A 25 -11.98 12.45 11.49
N HIS A 26 -11.32 11.29 11.42
CA HIS A 26 -10.39 10.79 12.43
C HIS A 26 -8.93 10.75 11.96
N TRP A 27 -8.66 11.14 10.72
CA TRP A 27 -7.29 11.17 10.19
C TRP A 27 -6.41 12.15 10.98
N ARG A 28 -5.15 11.79 11.17
CA ARG A 28 -4.15 12.66 11.81
C ARG A 28 -3.40 13.41 10.73
N TYR A 29 -3.27 14.73 10.85
CA TYR A 29 -2.62 15.55 9.81
C TYR A 29 -1.28 16.08 10.30
N LEU A 30 -0.20 15.64 9.67
CA LEU A 30 1.14 16.17 9.87
C LEU A 30 1.37 17.32 8.89
N ARG A 31 1.83 18.45 9.43
CA ARG A 31 2.14 19.67 8.68
C ARG A 31 3.44 20.25 9.16
N GLN A 32 4.06 21.06 8.30
CA GLN A 32 5.18 21.90 8.71
C GLN A 32 4.67 22.98 9.69
N GLU A 33 5.13 22.96 10.95
CA GLU A 33 4.85 24.03 11.93
C GLU A 33 5.53 25.33 11.48
N GLN A 34 4.80 26.26 10.85
CA GLN A 34 5.24 27.66 10.61
C GLN A 34 4.05 28.63 10.57
N PRO A 35 4.24 29.91 10.97
CA PRO A 35 3.17 30.88 11.15
C PRO A 35 2.36 31.12 9.87
N ILE A 36 1.05 31.26 10.05
CA ILE A 36 0.01 31.07 9.04
C ILE A 36 -0.11 32.23 8.02
N ASP A 37 0.53 33.38 8.23
CA ASP A 37 0.22 34.61 7.47
C ASP A 37 1.42 35.18 6.70
N ASN A 38 1.87 34.50 5.63
CA ASN A 38 2.71 35.17 4.63
C ASN A 38 2.33 34.78 3.19
N PRO A 39 1.60 35.62 2.44
CA PRO A 39 1.17 35.33 1.07
C PRO A 39 2.32 35.30 0.03
N SER A 40 3.56 35.55 0.46
CA SER A 40 4.79 35.35 -0.34
C SER A 40 5.44 33.98 -0.15
N LYS A 41 4.79 33.05 0.58
CA LYS A 41 5.35 31.72 0.91
C LYS A 41 5.57 30.88 -0.35
N LEU A 42 6.84 30.63 -0.65
CA LEU A 42 7.25 29.63 -1.64
C LEU A 42 6.92 28.23 -1.11
N SER A 43 6.33 27.39 -1.96
CA SER A 43 5.97 26.00 -1.64
C SER A 43 7.21 25.17 -1.30
N SER A 44 7.18 24.49 -0.15
CA SER A 44 8.18 23.59 0.41
C SER A 44 8.13 22.17 -0.18
N TYR A 45 6.97 21.79 -0.73
CA TYR A 45 6.65 20.41 -1.14
C TYR A 45 6.75 19.41 0.01
N PHE A 46 6.37 19.81 1.23
CA PHE A 46 6.26 18.88 2.36
C PHE A 46 5.32 17.71 2.02
N GLY A 47 5.82 16.48 2.13
CA GLY A 47 5.12 15.28 1.70
C GLY A 47 5.50 14.78 0.30
N TYR A 48 6.53 15.34 -0.33
CA TYR A 48 6.97 14.91 -1.67
C TYR A 48 7.40 13.44 -1.70
N SER A 49 8.10 13.00 -0.65
CA SER A 49 8.52 11.61 -0.45
C SER A 49 8.26 11.21 1.01
N LEU A 50 8.07 9.91 1.25
CA LEU A 50 7.78 9.34 2.56
C LEU A 50 8.66 8.11 2.78
N ALA A 51 9.06 7.86 4.03
CA ALA A 51 9.72 6.61 4.44
C ALA A 51 9.47 6.35 5.92
N VAL A 52 9.63 5.11 6.37
CA VAL A 52 9.54 4.73 7.79
C VAL A 52 10.93 4.47 8.34
N HIS A 53 11.24 5.08 9.48
CA HIS A 53 12.47 4.82 10.21
C HIS A 53 12.15 4.58 11.69
N ARG A 54 12.29 3.32 12.13
CA ARG A 54 11.90 2.87 13.48
C ARG A 54 10.44 3.26 13.76
N SER A 55 10.17 3.94 14.88
CA SER A 55 8.85 4.43 15.27
C SER A 55 8.60 5.87 14.80
N SER A 56 8.99 6.19 13.57
CA SER A 56 8.86 7.54 13.03
C SER A 56 8.60 7.53 11.53
N LEU A 57 7.78 8.49 11.10
CA LEU A 57 7.56 8.79 9.70
C LEU A 57 8.57 9.86 9.28
N LEU A 58 9.30 9.57 8.21
CA LEU A 58 10.15 10.54 7.52
C LEU A 58 9.36 11.19 6.39
N ILE A 59 9.48 12.50 6.27
CA ILE A 59 8.75 13.31 5.29
C ILE A 59 9.73 14.20 4.55
N GLY A 60 9.82 14.04 3.23
CA GLY A 60 10.62 14.88 2.36
C GLY A 60 9.94 16.20 2.05
N ALA A 61 10.70 17.30 2.11
CA ALA A 61 10.27 18.63 1.73
C ALA A 61 11.37 19.27 0.86
N PRO A 62 11.51 18.87 -0.42
CA PRO A 62 12.66 19.19 -1.26
C PRO A 62 12.85 20.68 -1.55
N ARG A 63 11.81 21.51 -1.38
CA ARG A 63 11.90 22.96 -1.56
C ARG A 63 11.84 23.73 -0.25
N ASP A 64 11.85 23.04 0.90
CA ASP A 64 11.87 23.69 2.19
C ASP A 64 13.11 24.57 2.36
N HIS A 65 12.92 25.68 3.05
CA HIS A 65 13.97 26.61 3.41
C HIS A 65 14.01 26.70 4.94
N SER A 66 15.11 26.23 5.52
CA SER A 66 15.37 26.37 6.96
C SER A 66 15.66 27.85 7.27
N PRO A 67 15.00 28.48 8.27
CA PRO A 67 15.23 29.89 8.63
C PRO A 67 16.67 30.23 9.02
N HIS A 68 17.45 29.21 9.40
CA HIS A 68 18.84 29.35 9.82
C HIS A 68 19.84 29.03 8.68
N ASP A 69 19.35 28.60 7.51
CA ASP A 69 20.20 28.27 6.37
C ASP A 69 20.42 29.50 5.48
N ILE A 70 21.67 29.78 5.15
CA ILE A 70 22.06 30.81 4.17
C ILE A 70 21.63 30.38 2.75
N ILE A 71 21.46 29.07 2.55
CA ILE A 71 21.13 28.45 1.25
C ILE A 71 19.62 28.46 1.03
N THR A 72 19.20 29.11 -0.05
CA THR A 72 17.80 29.17 -0.47
C THR A 72 17.28 27.82 -0.95
N ARG A 73 16.10 27.40 -0.47
CA ARG A 73 15.36 26.20 -0.92
C ARG A 73 16.25 24.95 -1.06
N ARG A 74 17.08 24.73 -0.05
CA ARG A 74 18.00 23.59 0.02
C ARG A 74 17.27 22.23 0.06
N GLY A 75 16.05 22.22 0.57
CA GLY A 75 15.30 21.01 0.87
C GLY A 75 15.68 20.41 2.22
N THR A 76 14.71 19.79 2.87
CA THR A 76 14.87 19.18 4.20
C THR A 76 14.12 17.86 4.29
N VAL A 77 14.50 17.06 5.28
CA VAL A 77 13.77 15.85 5.69
C VAL A 77 13.26 16.08 7.10
N TRP A 78 12.01 15.73 7.35
CA TRP A 78 11.36 15.83 8.64
C TRP A 78 11.17 14.45 9.23
N LYS A 79 11.30 14.32 10.54
CA LYS A 79 11.02 13.12 11.32
C LYS A 79 9.89 13.43 12.28
N CYS A 80 8.77 12.72 12.14
CA CYS A 80 7.59 12.82 13.00
C CYS A 80 7.44 11.51 13.78
N GLU A 81 7.41 11.58 15.11
CA GLU A 81 7.39 10.39 15.97
C GLU A 81 5.96 9.93 16.26
N PHE A 82 5.70 8.62 16.21
CA PHE A 82 4.34 8.07 16.20
C PHE A 82 3.51 8.34 17.48
N ARG A 83 4.13 8.73 18.59
CA ARG A 83 3.47 8.94 19.88
C ARG A 83 3.53 10.37 20.42
N LEU A 84 4.24 11.26 19.73
CA LEU A 84 4.31 12.67 20.06
C LEU A 84 3.50 13.40 19.01
N HIS A 85 2.17 13.45 19.19
CA HIS A 85 1.27 14.18 18.31
C HIS A 85 1.85 15.58 18.05
N ASP A 86 2.04 15.89 16.77
CA ASP A 86 2.49 17.17 16.23
C ASP A 86 3.99 17.51 16.35
N HIS A 87 4.83 16.70 17.02
CA HIS A 87 6.26 17.00 17.11
C HIS A 87 7.05 16.43 15.92
N CYS A 88 6.99 17.14 14.79
CA CYS A 88 7.86 16.92 13.64
C CYS A 88 9.11 17.80 13.74
N GLN A 89 10.29 17.21 13.59
CA GLN A 89 11.57 17.94 13.62
C GLN A 89 12.40 17.65 12.39
N ARG A 90 13.17 18.65 11.93
CA ARG A 90 14.08 18.47 10.80
C ARG A 90 15.21 17.51 11.17
N VAL A 91 15.48 16.55 10.29
CA VAL A 91 16.61 15.63 10.40
C VAL A 91 17.89 16.39 10.01
N PRO A 92 18.84 16.56 10.95
CA PRO A 92 20.09 17.25 10.66
C PRO A 92 21.04 16.34 9.86
N PHE A 93 21.27 16.67 8.60
CA PHE A 93 22.37 16.10 7.81
C PHE A 93 23.62 17.00 7.95
N ARG A 94 24.38 16.88 9.06
CA ARG A 94 25.53 17.74 9.41
C ARG A 94 26.90 17.04 9.27
N ARG A 95 27.76 17.63 8.43
CA ARG A 95 29.17 17.94 8.74
C ARG A 95 29.69 19.14 7.93
N ASP A 96 29.10 19.46 6.77
CA ASP A 96 29.51 20.62 5.95
C ASP A 96 28.33 21.35 5.25
N GLY A 97 27.20 21.44 5.94
CA GLY A 97 25.89 21.69 5.33
C GLY A 97 25.45 23.15 5.15
N GLU A 98 26.04 24.12 5.84
CA GLU A 98 25.45 25.48 5.97
C GLU A 98 26.02 26.50 4.97
N ALA A 99 27.06 26.13 4.23
CA ALA A 99 27.66 26.95 3.19
C ALA A 99 27.95 26.10 1.95
N ASN A 100 28.10 26.78 0.81
CA ASN A 100 28.69 26.20 -0.37
C ASN A 100 30.16 25.87 -0.06
N VAL A 101 30.55 24.61 -0.24
CA VAL A 101 31.88 24.12 0.17
C VAL A 101 32.82 24.24 -1.02
N ARG A 102 33.96 24.91 -0.81
CA ARG A 102 35.03 24.98 -1.79
C ARG A 102 36.10 23.96 -1.45
N VAL A 103 36.30 22.98 -2.32
CA VAL A 103 37.41 22.01 -2.21
C VAL A 103 38.31 22.19 -3.42
N GLY A 104 39.51 22.73 -3.20
CA GLY A 104 40.43 23.09 -4.29
C GLY A 104 39.82 24.09 -5.29
N THR A 105 39.67 23.68 -6.55
CA THR A 105 39.04 24.48 -7.62
C THR A 105 37.54 24.22 -7.81
N SER A 106 36.95 23.31 -7.02
CA SER A 106 35.52 22.94 -7.10
C SER A 106 34.65 23.60 -6.02
N PHE A 107 33.36 23.78 -6.31
CA PHE A 107 32.38 24.45 -5.47
C PHE A 107 30.99 23.78 -5.58
N ASP A 108 30.41 23.36 -4.46
CA ASP A 108 29.03 22.85 -4.41
C ASP A 108 28.02 24.00 -4.38
N ASN A 109 27.03 24.00 -5.27
CA ASN A 109 25.86 24.86 -5.19
C ASN A 109 24.65 24.04 -4.69
N LYS A 110 24.25 24.33 -3.45
CA LYS A 110 23.19 23.62 -2.73
C LYS A 110 21.82 24.29 -2.84
N THR A 111 21.72 25.42 -3.54
CA THR A 111 20.45 26.10 -3.80
C THR A 111 19.60 25.25 -4.73
N ASP A 112 18.32 25.04 -4.38
CA ASP A 112 17.38 24.25 -5.17
C ASP A 112 17.88 22.83 -5.51
N GLN A 113 18.70 22.24 -4.62
CA GLN A 113 19.23 20.89 -4.79
C GLN A 113 18.19 19.77 -4.59
N TRP A 114 17.02 20.11 -4.04
CA TRP A 114 15.91 19.19 -3.77
C TRP A 114 16.25 18.06 -2.78
N LEU A 115 16.94 18.36 -1.68
CA LEU A 115 17.21 17.37 -0.63
C LEU A 115 15.91 16.87 0.00
N GLY A 116 15.69 15.56 -0.01
CA GLY A 116 14.43 14.93 0.42
C GLY A 116 13.46 14.66 -0.73
N ALA A 117 13.90 14.79 -1.99
CA ALA A 117 13.08 14.38 -3.14
C ALA A 117 12.83 12.86 -3.17
N SER A 118 13.76 12.07 -2.66
CA SER A 118 13.62 10.63 -2.47
C SER A 118 14.10 10.26 -1.06
N LEU A 119 13.47 9.24 -0.47
CA LEU A 119 13.75 8.79 0.88
C LEU A 119 13.74 7.27 0.94
N ALA A 120 14.73 6.70 1.62
CA ALA A 120 14.74 5.31 2.04
C ALA A 120 15.32 5.22 3.44
N ALA A 121 14.79 4.30 4.24
CA ALA A 121 15.29 4.07 5.58
C ALA A 121 15.12 2.62 6.00
N ASN A 122 16.02 2.18 6.89
CA ASN A 122 15.87 0.93 7.63
C ASN A 122 15.95 1.25 9.13
N TYR A 123 16.24 0.25 9.97
CA TYR A 123 16.34 0.47 11.40
C TYR A 123 17.50 1.42 11.79
N ASP A 124 18.59 1.44 11.04
CA ASP A 124 19.82 2.16 11.42
C ASP A 124 20.18 3.32 10.49
N HIS A 125 19.69 3.34 9.26
CA HIS A 125 20.13 4.25 8.21
C HIS A 125 18.97 5.03 7.63
N ILE A 126 19.25 6.29 7.31
CA ILE A 126 18.37 7.16 6.53
C ILE A 126 19.16 7.66 5.32
N ILE A 127 18.53 7.56 4.15
CA ILE A 127 19.06 8.02 2.88
C ILE A 127 18.10 9.05 2.31
N ALA A 128 18.63 10.20 1.91
CA ALA A 128 17.88 11.26 1.28
C ALA A 128 18.55 11.70 -0.01
N GLY A 129 17.82 11.63 -1.12
CA GLY A 129 18.27 12.12 -2.42
C GLY A 129 18.19 13.63 -2.55
N ALA A 130 19.12 14.21 -3.30
CA ALA A 130 19.19 15.60 -3.73
C ALA A 130 19.55 15.63 -5.23
N PRO A 131 18.63 15.22 -6.12
CA PRO A 131 18.92 14.98 -7.54
C PRO A 131 19.40 16.22 -8.29
N PHE A 132 19.11 17.42 -7.79
CA PHE A 132 19.53 18.68 -8.42
C PHE A 132 20.69 19.36 -7.69
N LEU A 133 21.39 18.67 -6.79
CA LEU A 133 22.63 19.17 -6.21
C LEU A 133 23.63 19.46 -7.32
N LYS A 134 24.02 20.73 -7.50
CA LYS A 134 24.97 21.12 -8.55
C LYS A 134 26.38 21.15 -8.01
N HIS A 135 27.27 20.40 -8.62
CA HIS A 135 28.70 20.49 -8.36
C HIS A 135 29.39 21.28 -9.48
N ARG A 136 30.09 22.37 -9.13
CA ARG A 136 30.83 23.22 -10.07
C ARG A 136 32.32 22.90 -10.00
N ILE A 137 32.91 22.45 -11.10
CA ILE A 137 34.36 22.18 -11.17
C ILE A 137 35.03 23.21 -12.08
N ASN A 138 36.12 23.83 -11.62
CA ASN A 138 36.97 24.69 -12.46
C ASN A 138 38.24 23.92 -12.88
N ASP A 139 38.34 23.63 -14.18
CA ASP A 139 39.44 22.89 -14.83
C ASP A 139 40.71 23.78 -15.05
N GLY A 140 40.69 25.05 -14.65
CA GLY A 140 41.80 25.98 -14.93
C GLY A 140 41.86 26.48 -16.39
N HIS A 141 41.03 25.93 -17.28
CA HIS A 141 40.83 26.36 -18.67
C HIS A 141 39.55 27.19 -18.89
N SER A 142 39.00 27.82 -17.85
CA SER A 142 37.75 28.64 -17.89
C SER A 142 36.44 27.92 -18.25
N ILE A 143 36.45 26.59 -18.32
CA ILE A 143 35.23 25.78 -18.50
C ILE A 143 34.70 25.36 -17.12
N GLU A 144 33.45 25.71 -16.85
CA GLU A 144 32.72 25.32 -15.66
C GLU A 144 31.67 24.27 -16.02
N TYR A 145 31.67 23.14 -15.33
CA TYR A 145 30.64 22.11 -15.47
C TYR A 145 29.72 22.18 -14.26
N GLU A 146 28.39 22.18 -14.45
CA GLU A 146 27.42 21.95 -13.37
C GLU A 146 26.96 20.49 -13.44
N ILE A 147 27.30 19.69 -12.44
CA ILE A 147 26.90 18.28 -12.38
C ILE A 147 25.76 18.14 -11.37
N PRO A 148 24.52 17.84 -11.78
CA PRO A 148 23.39 17.62 -10.90
C PRO A 148 23.43 16.19 -10.33
N GLY A 149 23.25 16.08 -9.02
CA GLY A 149 23.02 14.81 -8.34
C GLY A 149 23.85 14.62 -7.07
N GLY A 150 23.20 14.14 -6.03
CA GLY A 150 23.82 13.68 -4.80
C GLY A 150 22.84 12.94 -3.90
N ALA A 151 23.35 12.04 -3.08
CA ALA A 151 22.59 11.42 -2.00
C ALA A 151 23.29 11.67 -0.67
N ARG A 152 22.49 11.89 0.38
CA ARG A 152 22.98 11.98 1.76
C ARG A 152 22.61 10.71 2.50
N ILE A 153 23.62 10.07 3.08
CA ILE A 153 23.48 8.86 3.87
C ILE A 153 23.88 9.20 5.30
N GLY A 154 23.06 8.82 6.27
CA GLY A 154 23.41 8.93 7.68
C GLY A 154 22.96 7.71 8.47
N LYS A 155 23.73 7.37 9.50
CA LYS A 155 23.35 6.37 10.51
C LYS A 155 22.72 7.09 11.69
N TYR A 156 21.52 6.69 12.09
CA TYR A 156 20.70 7.38 13.08
C TYR A 156 20.30 6.45 14.23
N GLY A 157 20.49 6.93 15.47
CA GLY A 157 20.03 6.26 16.68
C GLY A 157 18.57 6.58 17.05
N THR A 158 18.16 6.25 18.29
CA THR A 158 16.84 6.59 18.83
C THR A 158 16.67 8.10 19.05
N SER A 159 17.73 8.79 19.49
CA SER A 159 17.81 10.25 19.59
C SER A 159 18.46 10.83 18.32
N LEU A 160 17.98 11.99 17.85
CA LEU A 160 18.62 12.78 16.77
C LEU A 160 20.08 13.20 17.10
N SER A 161 20.56 12.91 18.31
CA SER A 161 21.85 13.35 18.85
C SER A 161 23.07 12.51 18.45
N MET A 162 22.97 11.57 17.49
CA MET A 162 24.15 10.87 16.96
C MET A 162 24.35 11.19 15.49
N ILE A 163 25.04 12.31 15.23
CA ILE A 163 25.52 12.71 13.91
C ILE A 163 27.03 12.65 13.95
N ASP A 164 27.61 11.50 13.63
CA ASP A 164 29.05 11.45 13.39
C ASP A 164 29.40 11.10 11.93
N ASN A 165 28.55 10.45 11.14
CA ASN A 165 28.96 10.01 9.80
C ASN A 165 27.91 10.30 8.70
N THR A 166 27.48 11.56 8.51
CA THR A 166 26.70 11.89 7.31
C THR A 166 27.62 12.03 6.11
N GLN A 167 27.44 11.22 5.08
CA GLN A 167 28.27 11.23 3.88
C GLN A 167 27.49 11.70 2.66
N ILE A 168 28.18 12.44 1.77
CA ILE A 168 27.66 12.82 0.46
C ILE A 168 28.25 11.85 -0.53
N TYR A 169 27.41 11.10 -1.22
CA TYR A 169 27.83 10.33 -2.37
C TYR A 169 27.36 11.03 -3.65
N SER A 170 28.31 11.35 -4.52
CA SER A 170 28.05 11.59 -5.93
C SER A 170 29.16 10.93 -6.76
N PRO A 171 28.83 9.98 -7.64
CA PRO A 171 29.75 9.40 -8.61
C PRO A 171 30.65 10.39 -9.35
N SER A 172 30.09 11.56 -9.63
CA SER A 172 30.71 12.65 -10.38
C SER A 172 31.98 13.23 -9.75
N PHE A 173 32.23 12.99 -8.46
CA PHE A 173 33.44 13.42 -7.76
C PHE A 173 34.69 12.63 -8.16
N LEU A 174 34.53 11.45 -8.79
CA LEU A 174 35.58 10.42 -8.79
C LEU A 174 36.43 10.36 -10.07
N ASN A 175 36.06 11.02 -11.17
CA ASN A 175 36.86 10.94 -12.40
C ASN A 175 36.89 12.24 -13.23
N TRP A 176 38.09 12.67 -13.64
CA TRP A 176 38.28 13.88 -14.46
C TRP A 176 37.65 13.76 -15.85
N TYR A 177 37.50 12.53 -16.34
CA TYR A 177 37.06 12.20 -17.70
C TYR A 177 35.56 11.92 -17.84
N SER A 178 34.74 11.98 -16.76
CA SER A 178 33.30 11.62 -16.76
C SER A 178 32.34 12.82 -16.67
N ARG A 179 32.80 14.03 -17.01
CA ARG A 179 32.18 15.32 -16.61
C ARG A 179 31.22 15.93 -17.64
N ASN A 180 31.07 15.30 -18.80
CA ASN A 180 30.23 15.81 -19.89
C ASN A 180 28.84 15.15 -19.89
N TYR A 181 27.89 15.76 -20.62
CA TYR A 181 26.50 15.27 -20.74
C TYR A 181 26.37 13.89 -21.39
N ASN A 182 27.37 13.47 -22.15
CA ASN A 182 27.50 12.13 -22.70
C ASN A 182 27.88 11.07 -21.66
N GLN A 183 28.10 11.47 -20.41
CA GLN A 183 28.53 10.67 -19.28
C GLN A 183 27.68 11.05 -18.05
N GLU A 184 28.27 11.43 -16.91
CA GLU A 184 27.52 11.65 -15.66
C GLU A 184 27.24 13.12 -15.35
N GLY A 185 27.61 14.02 -16.27
CA GLY A 185 27.46 15.47 -16.07
C GLY A 185 26.02 15.95 -15.88
N TYR A 186 25.01 15.12 -16.18
CA TYR A 186 23.58 15.39 -15.92
C TYR A 186 22.92 14.24 -15.16
N SER A 187 23.68 13.47 -14.37
CA SER A 187 23.23 12.19 -13.80
C SER A 187 21.92 12.24 -13.02
N GLU A 188 21.62 13.35 -12.34
CA GLU A 188 20.52 13.47 -11.39
C GLU A 188 20.58 12.41 -10.29
N PHE A 189 21.81 12.07 -9.89
CA PHE A 189 22.08 11.06 -8.88
C PHE A 189 21.28 11.27 -7.59
N GLY A 190 20.66 10.22 -7.07
CA GLY A 190 19.74 10.33 -5.93
C GLY A 190 18.29 10.58 -6.35
N PHE A 191 17.96 10.40 -7.63
CA PHE A 191 16.59 10.53 -8.13
C PHE A 191 15.64 9.55 -7.41
N GLN A 192 16.03 8.28 -7.30
CA GLN A 192 15.46 7.31 -6.37
C GLN A 192 16.54 6.70 -5.50
N VAL A 193 16.13 6.29 -4.29
CA VAL A 193 16.99 5.59 -3.33
C VAL A 193 16.23 4.41 -2.73
N ALA A 194 16.91 3.30 -2.49
CA ALA A 194 16.35 2.14 -1.78
C ALA A 194 17.43 1.42 -0.97
N LEU A 195 16.97 0.53 -0.10
CA LEU A 195 17.80 -0.35 0.72
C LEU A 195 17.38 -1.80 0.48
N SER A 196 18.32 -2.65 0.09
CA SER A 196 18.13 -4.11 0.10
C SER A 196 18.50 -4.67 1.46
N LYS A 197 17.83 -5.74 1.88
CA LYS A 197 18.09 -6.46 3.14
C LYS A 197 19.06 -7.60 2.96
N ARG A 198 19.06 -8.25 1.79
CA ARG A 198 19.93 -9.40 1.48
C ARG A 198 20.40 -9.31 0.03
N PRO A 199 21.69 -9.14 -0.23
CA PRO A 199 22.66 -8.53 0.68
C PRO A 199 22.24 -7.11 1.11
N GLU A 200 22.77 -6.60 2.22
CA GLU A 200 22.50 -5.22 2.65
C GLU A 200 23.24 -4.21 1.75
N ARG A 201 22.49 -3.53 0.88
CA ARG A 201 23.04 -2.57 -0.08
C ARG A 201 22.18 -1.32 -0.17
N ILE A 202 22.85 -0.23 -0.48
CA ILE A 202 22.27 1.07 -0.82
C ILE A 202 22.17 1.12 -2.34
N ILE A 203 20.95 1.29 -2.84
CA ILE A 203 20.67 1.41 -4.26
C ILE A 203 20.32 2.85 -4.56
N ILE A 204 20.98 3.44 -5.55
CA ILE A 204 20.75 4.83 -5.96
C ILE A 204 20.69 4.90 -7.48
N THR A 205 19.69 5.61 -7.99
CA THR A 205 19.50 5.78 -9.43
C THR A 205 19.87 7.19 -9.91
N ALA A 206 20.15 7.27 -11.20
CA ALA A 206 20.67 8.46 -11.86
C ALA A 206 20.17 8.51 -13.32
N PRO A 207 18.89 8.86 -13.55
CA PRO A 207 18.23 8.75 -14.87
C PRO A 207 18.83 9.65 -15.95
N GLY A 208 19.55 10.72 -15.58
CA GLY A 208 20.19 11.62 -16.54
C GLY A 208 21.60 11.20 -16.98
N SER A 209 22.08 10.06 -16.49
CA SER A 209 23.41 9.53 -16.87
C SER A 209 23.42 9.06 -18.33
N PHE A 210 24.56 9.29 -19.01
CA PHE A 210 24.87 8.87 -20.37
C PHE A 210 23.79 9.24 -21.40
N TYR A 211 23.70 10.53 -21.79
CA TYR A 211 22.61 11.01 -22.67
C TYR A 211 21.22 10.63 -22.16
N PHE A 212 21.00 10.71 -20.85
CA PHE A 212 19.73 10.34 -20.22
C PHE A 212 19.28 8.89 -20.49
N ARG A 213 20.22 7.98 -20.81
CA ARG A 213 19.97 6.54 -20.75
C ARG A 213 19.61 6.12 -19.33
N GLY A 214 20.30 6.69 -18.35
CA GLY A 214 20.13 6.42 -16.93
C GLY A 214 21.10 5.37 -16.40
N GLY A 215 21.39 5.48 -15.10
CA GLY A 215 22.36 4.68 -14.38
C GLY A 215 21.83 4.21 -13.02
N ILE A 216 22.42 3.12 -12.52
CA ILE A 216 22.07 2.47 -11.26
C ILE A 216 23.36 2.13 -10.55
N HIS A 217 23.38 2.44 -9.26
CA HIS A 217 24.53 2.24 -8.39
C HIS A 217 24.09 1.40 -7.21
N SER A 218 24.84 0.35 -6.94
CA SER A 218 24.57 -0.58 -5.86
C SER A 218 25.78 -0.67 -4.95
N ILE A 219 25.62 -0.27 -3.70
CA ILE A 219 26.74 0.00 -2.79
C ILE A 219 26.57 -0.86 -1.52
N PRO A 220 27.54 -1.69 -1.12
CA PRO A 220 27.44 -2.44 0.13
C PRO A 220 27.34 -1.52 1.34
N ILE A 221 26.41 -1.78 2.27
CA ILE A 221 26.20 -0.90 3.44
C ILE A 221 27.41 -0.90 4.37
N LEU A 222 28.08 -2.05 4.56
CA LEU A 222 29.28 -2.15 5.40
C LEU A 222 30.41 -1.24 4.89
N ASN A 223 30.35 -0.85 3.62
CA ASN A 223 31.37 -0.05 2.97
C ASN A 223 31.04 1.45 2.88
N TYR A 224 29.88 1.91 3.41
CA TYR A 224 29.48 3.30 3.20
C TYR A 224 30.39 4.29 3.94
N ASN A 225 31.05 3.93 5.04
CA ASN A 225 31.93 4.87 5.78
C ASN A 225 33.14 5.36 4.96
N TRP A 226 33.45 4.73 3.83
CA TRP A 226 34.55 5.11 2.93
C TRP A 226 34.10 6.01 1.76
N ILE A 227 32.86 6.49 1.77
CA ILE A 227 32.16 7.17 0.66
C ILE A 227 32.07 8.70 0.86
N ASP A 228 32.95 9.31 1.66
CA ASP A 228 33.09 10.78 1.64
C ASP A 228 33.94 11.19 0.42
N THR A 229 33.27 11.43 -0.70
CA THR A 229 33.91 11.72 -1.99
C THR A 229 34.56 13.11 -2.04
N ARG A 230 34.54 13.90 -0.96
CA ARG A 230 35.14 15.25 -0.92
C ARG A 230 36.65 15.25 -0.79
N HIS A 231 37.26 14.11 -0.45
CA HIS A 231 38.71 13.95 -0.39
C HIS A 231 39.21 12.77 -1.25
N PRO A 232 39.11 12.85 -2.59
CA PRO A 232 39.53 11.76 -3.47
C PRO A 232 41.03 11.42 -3.37
N PHE A 233 41.86 12.33 -2.84
CA PHE A 233 43.32 12.19 -2.75
C PHE A 233 43.85 11.65 -1.41
N THR A 234 43.02 11.50 -0.38
CA THR A 234 43.46 10.97 0.94
C THR A 234 42.80 9.65 1.33
N ALA A 235 41.87 9.13 0.53
CA ALA A 235 41.29 7.81 0.74
C ALA A 235 42.31 6.72 0.32
N PRO A 236 42.83 5.89 1.24
CA PRO A 236 43.73 4.80 0.88
C PRO A 236 42.93 3.77 0.09
N HIS A 237 43.38 3.46 -1.14
CA HIS A 237 42.97 2.31 -1.97
C HIS A 237 41.49 1.90 -1.84
N TYR A 238 40.63 2.55 -2.62
CA TYR A 238 39.25 2.10 -2.86
C TYR A 238 39.24 0.67 -3.45
N PRO A 239 38.60 -0.34 -2.82
CA PRO A 239 38.30 -1.60 -3.47
C PRO A 239 37.07 -1.42 -4.37
N TRP A 240 37.30 -0.94 -5.60
CA TRP A 240 36.26 -0.76 -6.63
C TRP A 240 35.53 -2.05 -7.03
N HIS A 241 36.02 -3.21 -6.59
CA HIS A 241 35.46 -4.52 -6.91
C HIS A 241 34.08 -4.78 -6.27
N ASP A 242 33.72 -4.09 -5.18
CA ASP A 242 32.50 -4.40 -4.42
C ASP A 242 31.31 -3.47 -4.72
N VAL A 243 31.56 -2.34 -5.40
CA VAL A 243 30.50 -1.40 -5.80
C VAL A 243 29.97 -1.82 -7.17
N GLY A 244 28.77 -2.37 -7.18
CA GLY A 244 28.04 -2.69 -8.40
C GLY A 244 27.73 -1.39 -9.15
N TRP A 245 28.21 -1.32 -10.38
CA TRP A 245 28.02 -0.19 -11.27
C TRP A 245 27.70 -0.72 -12.65
N LEU A 246 26.51 -0.40 -13.15
CA LEU A 246 26.19 -0.70 -14.54
C LEU A 246 27.00 0.24 -15.44
N ARG A 247 28.20 -0.19 -15.85
CA ARG A 247 29.08 0.56 -16.76
C ARG A 247 28.73 0.19 -18.19
N TYR A 248 28.27 1.16 -18.99
CA TYR A 248 28.17 0.98 -20.43
C TYR A 248 29.59 0.70 -20.98
N PRO A 249 29.83 -0.42 -21.68
CA PRO A 249 31.12 -0.68 -22.30
C PRO A 249 31.46 0.44 -23.29
N SER A 250 32.70 0.92 -23.27
CA SER A 250 33.20 1.90 -24.24
C SER A 250 33.13 1.42 -25.70
N ASN A 251 32.90 0.12 -25.91
CA ASN A 251 32.81 -0.55 -27.22
C ASN A 251 31.38 -0.89 -27.67
N TYR A 252 30.33 -0.47 -26.95
CA TYR A 252 28.98 -0.55 -27.52
C TYR A 252 28.86 0.53 -28.60
N SER A 253 29.03 0.12 -29.85
CA SER A 253 28.59 0.90 -31.01
C SER A 253 27.16 1.34 -30.78
N SER A 254 26.97 2.64 -30.66
CA SER A 254 25.73 3.35 -30.39
C SER A 254 24.60 2.90 -31.31
N ASN A 255 23.63 2.17 -30.77
CA ASN A 255 22.26 2.42 -31.19
C ASN A 255 21.82 3.68 -30.44
N GLU A 256 21.77 4.83 -31.12
CA GLU A 256 21.20 6.09 -30.59
C GLU A 256 19.77 5.91 -30.05
N TYR A 257 19.10 4.80 -30.42
CA TYR A 257 17.75 4.42 -30.02
C TYR A 257 17.52 4.26 -28.51
N ASP A 258 18.57 4.03 -27.71
CA ASP A 258 18.43 3.87 -26.25
C ASP A 258 18.71 5.15 -25.46
N ASP A 259 19.10 6.25 -26.12
CA ASP A 259 19.28 7.55 -25.46
C ASP A 259 17.93 8.11 -24.97
N TRP A 260 17.95 8.92 -23.90
CA TRP A 260 16.75 9.58 -23.34
C TRP A 260 15.67 8.63 -22.80
N CYS A 261 16.04 7.42 -22.40
CA CYS A 261 15.11 6.41 -21.92
C CYS A 261 14.77 6.50 -20.40
N TYR A 262 15.59 7.23 -19.62
CA TYR A 262 15.41 7.49 -18.18
C TYR A 262 15.43 6.24 -17.28
N ARG A 263 16.37 5.31 -17.50
CA ARG A 263 16.56 4.14 -16.63
C ARG A 263 16.79 4.56 -15.18
N GLY A 264 16.07 3.93 -14.25
CA GLY A 264 16.10 4.24 -12.83
C GLY A 264 15.15 5.36 -12.40
N TYR A 265 14.13 5.65 -13.21
CA TYR A 265 13.11 6.65 -12.87
C TYR A 265 12.31 6.26 -11.61
N ALA A 266 11.91 5.00 -11.51
CA ALA A 266 11.34 4.38 -10.32
C ALA A 266 12.19 3.16 -9.92
N LEU A 267 12.10 2.80 -8.65
CA LEU A 267 12.91 1.76 -8.03
C LEU A 267 12.07 0.96 -7.04
N ALA A 268 12.22 -0.36 -7.05
CA ALA A 268 11.74 -1.27 -6.02
C ALA A 268 12.75 -2.41 -5.80
N ILE A 269 12.60 -3.14 -4.70
CA ILE A 269 13.51 -4.23 -4.30
C ILE A 269 12.64 -5.45 -3.96
N GLY A 270 13.02 -6.63 -4.47
CA GLY A 270 12.26 -7.87 -4.30
C GLY A 270 13.04 -9.10 -4.72
N ASN A 271 12.63 -10.28 -4.29
CA ASN A 271 13.24 -11.55 -4.69
C ASN A 271 12.49 -12.16 -5.88
N PHE A 272 13.17 -12.30 -7.02
CA PHE A 272 12.61 -12.80 -8.28
C PHE A 272 13.38 -13.98 -8.87
N ASN A 273 14.32 -14.58 -8.14
CA ASN A 273 15.12 -15.72 -8.59
C ASN A 273 15.34 -16.79 -7.48
N ASN A 274 14.74 -16.59 -6.30
CA ASN A 274 14.78 -17.50 -5.14
C ASN A 274 16.19 -17.84 -4.63
N ASP A 275 17.13 -16.92 -4.74
CA ASP A 275 18.51 -17.08 -4.28
C ASP A 275 18.78 -16.45 -2.89
N ASP A 276 17.73 -16.24 -2.09
CA ASP A 276 17.69 -15.44 -0.85
C ASP A 276 18.12 -13.97 -0.99
N ASN A 277 18.68 -13.56 -2.13
CA ASN A 277 19.01 -12.18 -2.42
C ASN A 277 17.79 -11.45 -2.98
N GLN A 278 17.84 -10.14 -2.87
CA GLN A 278 16.83 -9.25 -3.42
C GLN A 278 17.42 -8.56 -4.65
N GLU A 279 16.72 -8.72 -5.76
CA GLU A 279 16.96 -8.03 -7.00
C GLU A 279 16.51 -6.58 -6.96
N ILE A 280 17.09 -5.81 -7.87
CA ILE A 280 16.78 -4.43 -8.13
C ILE A 280 15.78 -4.38 -9.28
N VAL A 281 14.59 -3.83 -9.04
CA VAL A 281 13.58 -3.56 -10.06
C VAL A 281 13.62 -2.08 -10.41
N VAL A 282 13.90 -1.76 -11.66
CA VAL A 282 14.05 -0.38 -12.14
C VAL A 282 13.21 -0.12 -13.37
N SER A 283 12.64 1.07 -13.45
CA SER A 283 11.88 1.47 -14.63
C SER A 283 12.68 2.27 -15.64
N ILE A 284 12.23 2.20 -16.88
CA ILE A 284 12.79 2.86 -18.06
C ILE A 284 11.58 3.38 -18.87
N PRO A 285 10.92 4.45 -18.41
CA PRO A 285 9.57 4.81 -18.85
C PRO A 285 9.50 5.25 -20.32
N LYS A 286 10.64 5.51 -20.97
CA LYS A 286 10.72 5.94 -22.37
C LYS A 286 11.31 4.88 -23.32
N LEU A 287 11.68 3.70 -22.82
CA LEU A 287 12.15 2.59 -23.67
C LEU A 287 11.04 2.12 -24.64
N ASP A 288 11.44 1.40 -25.69
CA ASP A 288 10.54 0.79 -26.67
C ASP A 288 9.53 1.79 -27.25
N ASN A 289 10.05 2.85 -27.90
CA ASN A 289 9.24 3.91 -28.51
C ASN A 289 8.25 4.54 -27.53
N TYR A 290 8.72 4.93 -26.33
CA TYR A 290 7.91 5.54 -25.27
C TYR A 290 6.80 4.65 -24.70
N ARG A 291 6.77 3.34 -24.97
CA ARG A 291 5.89 2.40 -24.25
C ARG A 291 6.34 2.24 -22.80
N GLY A 292 7.64 2.33 -22.56
CA GLY A 292 8.26 2.14 -21.27
C GLY A 292 8.54 0.68 -20.96
N ALA A 293 9.47 0.43 -20.05
CA ALA A 293 9.83 -0.90 -19.62
C ALA A 293 10.23 -0.92 -18.14
N VAL A 294 10.24 -2.11 -17.57
CA VAL A 294 10.77 -2.41 -16.24
C VAL A 294 11.78 -3.53 -16.37
N GLU A 295 12.95 -3.35 -15.80
CA GLU A 295 14.02 -4.33 -15.76
C GLU A 295 14.29 -4.81 -14.34
N ILE A 296 14.59 -6.11 -14.22
CA ILE A 296 14.96 -6.76 -12.96
C ILE A 296 16.43 -7.17 -13.08
N MET A 297 17.26 -6.73 -12.13
CA MET A 297 18.71 -6.93 -12.13
C MET A 297 19.15 -7.55 -10.80
N ASN A 298 20.27 -8.28 -10.82
CA ASN A 298 20.85 -8.77 -9.58
C ASN A 298 21.39 -7.60 -8.71
N SER A 299 21.50 -7.83 -7.41
CA SER A 299 21.92 -6.79 -6.46
C SER A 299 23.32 -6.25 -6.72
N ASN A 300 24.20 -7.04 -7.34
CA ASN A 300 25.59 -6.65 -7.61
C ASN A 300 25.77 -5.95 -8.97
N LEU A 301 24.75 -5.95 -9.84
CA LEU A 301 24.79 -5.42 -11.20
C LEU A 301 25.87 -6.07 -12.09
N ASP A 302 26.23 -7.32 -11.79
CA ASP A 302 27.19 -8.12 -12.59
C ASP A 302 26.54 -8.70 -13.85
N GLU A 303 25.20 -8.76 -13.88
CA GLU A 303 24.40 -9.16 -15.03
C GLU A 303 23.57 -7.96 -15.51
N TYR A 304 23.53 -7.73 -16.83
CA TYR A 304 22.86 -6.55 -17.40
C TYR A 304 21.36 -6.51 -17.08
N SER A 305 20.66 -7.64 -17.17
CA SER A 305 19.24 -7.77 -16.84
C SER A 305 18.85 -9.25 -16.74
N ILE A 306 18.18 -9.63 -15.66
CA ILE A 306 17.59 -10.96 -15.48
C ILE A 306 16.30 -11.06 -16.31
N ARG A 307 15.49 -9.97 -16.30
CA ARG A 307 14.20 -9.90 -17.00
C ARG A 307 13.87 -8.48 -17.42
N THR A 308 13.18 -8.34 -18.54
CA THR A 308 12.59 -7.08 -19.01
C THR A 308 11.10 -7.26 -19.29
N ILE A 309 10.29 -6.33 -18.79
CA ILE A 309 8.83 -6.27 -18.98
C ILE A 309 8.51 -4.98 -19.71
N ASN A 310 7.91 -5.08 -20.89
CA ASN A 310 7.58 -3.91 -21.71
C ASN A 310 6.13 -3.47 -21.53
N GLY A 311 5.91 -2.16 -21.60
CA GLY A 311 4.60 -1.55 -21.75
C GLY A 311 3.93 -1.92 -23.07
N ILE A 312 2.66 -1.60 -23.18
CA ILE A 312 1.77 -1.97 -24.29
C ILE A 312 1.27 -0.76 -25.09
N GLN A 313 1.35 0.45 -24.55
CA GLN A 313 0.81 1.68 -25.12
C GLN A 313 1.85 2.80 -25.09
N MET A 314 2.11 3.37 -26.27
CA MET A 314 3.01 4.52 -26.40
C MET A 314 2.55 5.69 -25.52
N GLY A 315 3.46 6.25 -24.74
CA GLY A 315 3.22 7.39 -23.85
C GLY A 315 2.54 7.05 -22.53
N GLU A 316 2.29 5.77 -22.22
CA GLU A 316 1.59 5.38 -20.98
C GLU A 316 2.45 5.57 -19.71
N TYR A 317 3.75 5.80 -19.90
CA TYR A 317 4.74 5.97 -18.84
C TYR A 317 4.83 4.73 -17.93
N PHE A 318 4.87 3.54 -18.55
CA PHE A 318 4.92 2.25 -17.87
C PHE A 318 6.15 2.17 -16.96
N GLY A 319 5.92 1.84 -15.68
CA GLY A 319 6.97 1.85 -14.66
C GLY A 319 7.14 3.19 -13.95
N ALA A 320 6.17 4.10 -14.04
CA ALA A 320 6.19 5.36 -13.27
C ALA A 320 6.25 5.13 -11.76
N SER A 321 5.63 4.03 -11.30
CA SER A 321 5.62 3.58 -9.92
C SER A 321 5.71 2.05 -9.91
N LEU A 322 6.34 1.51 -8.87
CA LEU A 322 6.59 0.08 -8.69
C LEU A 322 6.22 -0.30 -7.26
N CYS A 323 5.64 -1.48 -7.08
CA CYS A 323 5.38 -2.06 -5.76
C CYS A 323 5.67 -3.55 -5.79
N VAL A 324 6.38 -4.02 -4.78
CA VAL A 324 6.71 -5.43 -4.58
C VAL A 324 6.03 -5.93 -3.31
N VAL A 325 5.28 -7.02 -3.44
CA VAL A 325 4.48 -7.61 -2.38
C VAL A 325 4.05 -9.03 -2.77
N ASP A 326 4.07 -9.99 -1.83
CA ASP A 326 3.44 -11.31 -2.00
C ASP A 326 1.93 -11.18 -1.75
N ILE A 327 1.12 -11.03 -2.80
CA ILE A 327 -0.33 -10.73 -2.67
C ILE A 327 -1.12 -12.01 -2.33
N ASN A 328 -0.68 -13.15 -2.85
CA ASN A 328 -1.36 -14.43 -2.73
C ASN A 328 -0.80 -15.33 -1.61
N ASN A 329 0.16 -14.81 -0.84
CA ASN A 329 0.84 -15.46 0.28
C ASN A 329 1.38 -16.85 -0.09
N ASP A 330 2.05 -16.94 -1.24
CA ASP A 330 2.69 -18.18 -1.71
C ASP A 330 4.21 -18.21 -1.42
N GLY A 331 4.73 -17.17 -0.76
CA GLY A 331 6.13 -17.02 -0.38
C GLY A 331 6.99 -16.38 -1.46
N LEU A 332 6.41 -15.95 -2.60
CA LEU A 332 7.12 -15.31 -3.71
C LEU A 332 6.67 -13.85 -3.84
N ASP A 333 7.63 -12.96 -4.10
CA ASP A 333 7.32 -11.55 -4.33
C ASP A 333 6.61 -11.37 -5.68
N ASP A 334 5.45 -10.71 -5.68
CA ASP A 334 4.75 -10.25 -6.88
C ASP A 334 5.14 -8.80 -7.21
N LEU A 335 4.87 -8.39 -8.45
CA LEU A 335 5.23 -7.06 -8.96
C LEU A 335 4.02 -6.34 -9.53
N LEU A 336 3.74 -5.14 -8.99
CA LEU A 336 2.76 -4.20 -9.55
C LEU A 336 3.50 -3.08 -10.26
N ILE A 337 3.05 -2.76 -11.47
CA ILE A 337 3.65 -1.72 -12.31
C ILE A 337 2.58 -0.70 -12.68
N GLY A 338 2.81 0.57 -12.31
CA GLY A 338 1.95 1.68 -12.64
C GLY A 338 2.27 2.31 -14.00
N ALA A 339 1.23 2.63 -14.75
CA ALA A 339 1.24 3.36 -16.01
C ALA A 339 0.19 4.51 -15.95
N PRO A 340 0.46 5.57 -15.18
CA PRO A 340 -0.53 6.61 -14.87
C PRO A 340 -0.98 7.42 -16.08
N LEU A 341 -0.22 7.43 -17.18
CA LEU A 341 -0.61 8.14 -18.42
C LEU A 341 -1.32 7.22 -19.42
N TYR A 342 -1.63 5.98 -19.04
CA TYR A 342 -2.38 5.05 -19.89
C TYR A 342 -3.77 5.62 -20.21
N THR A 343 -4.09 5.64 -21.49
CA THR A 343 -5.40 5.98 -22.02
C THR A 343 -6.28 4.74 -22.09
N VAL A 344 -7.36 4.75 -21.34
CA VAL A 344 -8.35 3.66 -21.31
C VAL A 344 -9.38 3.86 -22.41
N LYS A 345 -9.62 2.81 -23.21
CA LYS A 345 -10.65 2.80 -24.26
C LYS A 345 -11.71 1.77 -23.88
N LYS A 346 -12.86 2.22 -23.39
CA LYS A 346 -13.94 1.34 -22.91
C LYS A 346 -15.30 1.90 -23.29
N ASP A 347 -16.19 1.04 -23.80
CA ASP A 347 -17.57 1.37 -24.18
C ASP A 347 -17.69 2.59 -25.11
N GLY A 348 -16.77 2.70 -26.07
CA GLY A 348 -16.70 3.84 -27.02
C GLY A 348 -16.18 5.15 -26.42
N ARG A 349 -15.81 5.18 -25.13
CA ARG A 349 -15.19 6.32 -24.47
C ARG A 349 -13.67 6.19 -24.47
N ILE A 350 -12.99 7.32 -24.65
CA ILE A 350 -11.54 7.45 -24.52
C ILE A 350 -11.29 8.30 -23.28
N LEU A 351 -10.65 7.71 -22.27
CA LEU A 351 -10.29 8.39 -21.04
C LEU A 351 -8.79 8.60 -21.04
N ALA A 352 -8.35 9.78 -21.47
CA ALA A 352 -6.93 10.15 -21.47
C ALA A 352 -6.40 10.22 -20.02
N ASP A 353 -5.14 9.82 -19.82
CA ASP A 353 -4.50 9.82 -18.50
C ASP A 353 -5.35 9.17 -17.39
N ALA A 354 -6.17 8.18 -17.74
CA ALA A 354 -6.98 7.48 -16.74
C ALA A 354 -6.10 6.62 -15.83
N GLY A 355 -5.01 6.10 -16.38
CA GLY A 355 -4.02 5.29 -15.69
C GLY A 355 -4.37 3.81 -15.68
N ARG A 356 -3.35 3.00 -15.41
CA ARG A 356 -3.41 1.54 -15.40
C ARG A 356 -2.39 1.00 -14.41
N VAL A 357 -2.71 -0.13 -13.77
CA VAL A 357 -1.75 -0.93 -13.00
C VAL A 357 -1.82 -2.37 -13.50
N ASP A 358 -0.68 -2.91 -13.90
CA ASP A 358 -0.54 -4.33 -14.26
C ASP A 358 0.05 -5.09 -13.07
N ILE A 359 -0.56 -6.24 -12.73
CA ILE A 359 -0.12 -7.12 -11.64
C ILE A 359 0.48 -8.40 -12.23
N PHE A 360 1.75 -8.63 -11.90
CA PHE A 360 2.53 -9.78 -12.31
C PHE A 360 2.78 -10.68 -11.11
N TYR A 361 2.29 -11.91 -11.20
CA TYR A 361 2.49 -12.91 -10.17
C TYR A 361 3.75 -13.70 -10.46
N GLN A 362 4.57 -13.91 -9.44
CA GLN A 362 5.69 -14.82 -9.57
C GLN A 362 5.19 -16.27 -9.56
N THR A 363 5.95 -17.15 -10.18
CA THR A 363 5.69 -18.59 -10.23
C THR A 363 6.89 -19.32 -9.65
N PHE A 364 6.73 -20.59 -9.26
CA PHE A 364 7.85 -21.38 -8.75
C PHE A 364 8.96 -21.59 -9.80
N GLU A 365 8.67 -21.42 -11.09
CA GLU A 365 9.67 -21.36 -12.16
C GLU A 365 10.32 -19.96 -12.31
N HIS A 366 10.10 -19.08 -11.33
CA HIS A 366 10.55 -17.69 -11.26
C HIS A 366 10.06 -16.81 -12.40
N LYS A 367 9.02 -17.19 -13.13
CA LYS A 367 8.44 -16.34 -14.19
C LYS A 367 7.43 -15.37 -13.58
N LEU A 368 7.50 -14.12 -14.03
CA LEU A 368 6.48 -13.12 -13.76
C LEU A 368 5.38 -13.21 -14.82
N VAL A 369 4.17 -13.54 -14.40
CA VAL A 369 3.01 -13.73 -15.27
C VAL A 369 1.98 -12.64 -14.98
N ARG A 370 1.68 -11.81 -15.98
CA ARG A 370 0.59 -10.84 -15.88
C ARG A 370 -0.75 -11.58 -15.80
N LYS A 371 -1.38 -11.60 -14.63
CA LYS A 371 -2.71 -12.24 -14.46
C LYS A 371 -3.84 -11.22 -14.36
N GLN A 372 -3.56 -10.04 -13.82
CA GLN A 372 -4.58 -9.04 -13.53
C GLN A 372 -4.14 -7.64 -13.96
N THR A 373 -5.13 -6.79 -14.23
CA THR A 373 -4.96 -5.39 -14.60
C THR A 373 -6.07 -4.58 -13.94
N ILE A 374 -5.73 -3.40 -13.44
CA ILE A 374 -6.68 -2.39 -12.96
C ILE A 374 -6.58 -1.19 -13.89
N GLU A 375 -7.70 -0.79 -14.49
CA GLU A 375 -7.79 0.39 -15.35
C GLU A 375 -8.51 1.52 -14.63
N GLY A 376 -8.04 2.75 -14.84
CA GLY A 376 -8.69 3.96 -14.36
C GLY A 376 -10.06 4.16 -15.00
N THR A 377 -10.99 4.70 -14.22
CA THR A 377 -12.39 4.89 -14.63
C THR A 377 -12.72 6.33 -15.00
N ARG A 378 -11.76 7.25 -14.86
CA ARG A 378 -11.95 8.69 -15.06
C ARG A 378 -10.75 9.30 -15.76
N GLU A 379 -11.01 10.18 -16.73
CA GLU A 379 -9.99 10.97 -17.41
C GLU A 379 -9.18 11.82 -16.42
N GLY A 380 -7.86 11.88 -16.62
CA GLY A 380 -6.94 12.60 -15.74
C GLY A 380 -6.77 12.02 -14.34
N GLY A 381 -7.37 10.87 -14.04
CA GLY A 381 -7.28 10.22 -12.74
C GLY A 381 -5.86 9.77 -12.40
N ARG A 382 -5.10 9.35 -13.41
CA ARG A 382 -3.72 8.86 -13.29
C ARG A 382 -3.60 7.75 -12.26
N LEU A 383 -4.52 6.78 -12.34
CA LEU A 383 -4.48 5.58 -11.50
C LEU A 383 -3.11 4.90 -11.62
N GLY A 384 -2.52 4.57 -10.46
CA GLY A 384 -1.16 4.01 -10.39
C GLY A 384 -0.07 5.08 -10.37
N HIS A 385 -0.40 6.33 -10.01
CA HIS A 385 0.62 7.36 -9.80
C HIS A 385 1.59 6.98 -8.67
N ALA A 386 1.05 6.51 -7.53
CA ALA A 386 1.81 5.91 -6.45
C ALA A 386 1.18 4.58 -6.04
N LEU A 387 2.04 3.64 -5.65
CA LEU A 387 1.69 2.30 -5.19
C LEU A 387 2.42 2.06 -3.86
N THR A 388 1.79 1.37 -2.93
CA THR A 388 2.49 0.92 -1.72
C THR A 388 1.95 -0.42 -1.23
N ASN A 389 2.86 -1.24 -0.71
CA ASN A 389 2.55 -2.47 -0.01
C ASN A 389 2.10 -2.08 1.41
N LEU A 390 0.88 -2.46 1.78
CA LEU A 390 0.30 -2.16 3.09
C LEU A 390 0.64 -3.22 4.14
N GLY A 391 1.10 -4.40 3.70
CA GLY A 391 1.08 -5.64 4.48
C GLY A 391 -0.35 -6.14 4.64
N ASP A 392 -0.55 -7.10 5.55
CA ASP A 392 -1.87 -7.64 5.88
C ASP A 392 -2.59 -6.71 6.88
N ILE A 393 -3.44 -5.81 6.37
CA ILE A 393 -4.08 -4.75 7.16
C ILE A 393 -5.26 -5.25 7.97
N ASP A 394 -5.89 -6.36 7.57
CA ASP A 394 -6.99 -6.99 8.31
C ASP A 394 -6.63 -8.31 8.99
N LYS A 395 -5.38 -8.74 8.88
CA LYS A 395 -4.89 -10.02 9.43
C LYS A 395 -5.67 -11.21 8.89
N ASP A 396 -5.99 -11.23 7.60
CA ASP A 396 -6.68 -12.35 6.94
C ASP A 396 -5.70 -13.41 6.38
N GLY A 397 -4.41 -13.13 6.45
CA GLY A 397 -3.33 -13.97 5.95
C GLY A 397 -2.84 -13.60 4.55
N TYR A 398 -3.31 -12.51 3.95
CA TYR A 398 -2.84 -12.03 2.64
C TYR A 398 -2.39 -10.58 2.73
N ASN A 399 -1.39 -10.19 1.93
CA ASN A 399 -0.94 -8.80 1.92
C ASN A 399 -1.80 -7.93 1.01
N ASP A 400 -1.97 -6.67 1.41
CA ASP A 400 -2.83 -5.70 0.77
C ASP A 400 -2.03 -4.55 0.14
N VAL A 401 -2.69 -3.82 -0.76
CA VAL A 401 -2.05 -2.72 -1.51
C VAL A 401 -2.93 -1.47 -1.56
N ALA A 402 -2.27 -0.31 -1.59
CA ALA A 402 -2.92 0.97 -1.89
C ALA A 402 -2.46 1.50 -3.23
N ILE A 403 -3.41 2.05 -3.99
CA ILE A 403 -3.20 2.63 -5.32
C ILE A 403 -3.77 4.04 -5.33
N SER A 404 -2.96 5.05 -5.68
CA SER A 404 -3.43 6.43 -5.73
C SER A 404 -4.01 6.83 -7.08
N ILE A 405 -4.94 7.78 -7.01
CA ILE A 405 -5.65 8.42 -8.12
C ILE A 405 -5.72 9.92 -7.80
N PRO A 406 -4.62 10.66 -7.96
CA PRO A 406 -4.48 11.97 -7.33
C PRO A 406 -5.22 13.11 -8.07
N PHE A 407 -5.70 12.93 -9.31
CA PHE A 407 -6.41 13.96 -10.10
C PHE A 407 -5.71 15.33 -10.17
N ILE A 408 -4.38 15.33 -10.16
CA ILE A 408 -3.58 16.57 -10.08
C ILE A 408 -3.90 17.44 -11.28
N ASN A 409 -4.40 18.66 -11.02
CA ASN A 409 -4.81 19.66 -12.03
C ASN A 409 -6.10 19.34 -12.82
N TYR A 410 -6.91 18.36 -12.41
CA TYR A 410 -8.17 18.00 -13.07
C TYR A 410 -9.44 18.42 -12.29
N GLY A 411 -9.29 19.19 -11.21
CA GLY A 411 -10.42 19.75 -10.43
C GLY A 411 -11.35 18.71 -9.79
N SER A 412 -10.91 17.45 -9.73
CA SER A 412 -11.66 16.31 -9.20
C SER A 412 -11.10 15.89 -7.85
N SER A 413 -11.94 15.30 -6.99
CA SER A 413 -11.49 14.79 -5.69
C SER A 413 -10.48 13.65 -5.87
N SER A 414 -9.27 13.89 -5.37
CA SER A 414 -8.19 12.92 -5.24
C SER A 414 -8.63 11.73 -4.39
N MET A 415 -8.22 10.51 -4.78
CA MET A 415 -8.60 9.27 -4.10
C MET A 415 -7.40 8.34 -3.92
N VAL A 416 -7.47 7.50 -2.89
CA VAL A 416 -6.60 6.33 -2.73
C VAL A 416 -7.50 5.12 -2.55
N HIS A 417 -7.31 4.12 -3.40
CA HIS A 417 -8.05 2.87 -3.34
C HIS A 417 -7.24 1.83 -2.56
N ILE A 418 -7.92 1.13 -1.66
CA ILE A 418 -7.37 0.00 -0.89
C ILE A 418 -7.88 -1.28 -1.53
N TYR A 419 -6.96 -2.18 -1.85
CA TYR A 419 -7.25 -3.48 -2.46
C TYR A 419 -6.70 -4.57 -1.58
N ARG A 420 -7.55 -5.57 -1.30
CA ARG A 420 -7.14 -6.72 -0.51
C ARG A 420 -6.51 -7.83 -1.32
N GLY A 421 -5.56 -8.53 -0.70
CA GLY A 421 -5.01 -9.78 -1.18
C GLY A 421 -5.99 -10.95 -1.06
N SER A 422 -5.66 -12.06 -1.70
CA SER A 422 -6.33 -13.34 -1.53
C SER A 422 -5.46 -14.43 -2.14
N LYS A 423 -5.76 -15.70 -1.82
CA LYS A 423 -5.11 -16.85 -2.46
C LYS A 423 -5.14 -16.82 -3.99
N SER A 424 -6.16 -16.20 -4.58
CA SER A 424 -6.34 -16.09 -6.02
C SER A 424 -5.65 -14.88 -6.66
N GLY A 425 -4.96 -14.08 -5.86
CA GLY A 425 -4.42 -12.78 -6.23
C GLY A 425 -5.25 -11.63 -5.68
N LEU A 426 -5.13 -10.46 -6.29
CA LEU A 426 -5.71 -9.23 -5.77
C LEU A 426 -7.23 -9.20 -6.04
N ILE A 427 -8.02 -8.80 -5.03
CA ILE A 427 -9.46 -8.59 -5.19
C ILE A 427 -9.66 -7.28 -5.94
N LEU A 428 -10.01 -7.33 -7.23
CA LEU A 428 -10.05 -6.14 -8.12
C LEU A 428 -11.14 -5.11 -7.79
N LYS A 429 -12.01 -5.39 -6.82
CA LYS A 429 -12.94 -4.40 -6.26
C LYS A 429 -12.28 -3.78 -5.02
N PRO A 430 -12.09 -2.46 -4.96
CA PRO A 430 -11.50 -1.84 -3.79
C PRO A 430 -12.37 -2.11 -2.56
N SER A 431 -11.74 -2.53 -1.46
CA SER A 431 -12.40 -2.76 -0.17
C SER A 431 -12.76 -1.43 0.50
N GLN A 432 -11.95 -0.41 0.28
CA GLN A 432 -12.15 0.94 0.80
C GLN A 432 -11.60 2.00 -0.15
N ILE A 433 -12.30 3.14 -0.22
CA ILE A 433 -11.89 4.31 -1.00
C ILE A 433 -11.66 5.46 -0.02
N LEU A 434 -10.42 5.90 0.09
CA LEU A 434 -10.01 7.04 0.89
C LEU A 434 -10.09 8.29 0.02
N GLN A 435 -10.96 9.22 0.38
CA GLN A 435 -11.17 10.46 -0.34
C GLN A 435 -11.36 11.61 0.63
N THR A 436 -10.93 12.80 0.22
CA THR A 436 -11.13 14.02 1.01
C THR A 436 -11.37 15.20 0.07
N PRO A 437 -12.36 16.06 0.37
CA PRO A 437 -12.57 17.28 -0.40
C PRO A 437 -11.57 18.39 -0.05
N THR A 438 -10.79 18.25 1.02
CA THR A 438 -9.96 19.35 1.56
C THR A 438 -8.48 19.25 1.21
N LEU A 439 -7.99 18.07 0.82
CA LEU A 439 -6.58 17.85 0.47
C LEU A 439 -6.42 17.68 -1.04
N ASN A 440 -6.05 18.75 -1.74
CA ASN A 440 -5.80 18.73 -3.18
C ASN A 440 -4.47 18.05 -3.53
N GLY A 441 -4.49 17.10 -4.47
CA GLY A 441 -3.31 16.31 -4.81
C GLY A 441 -2.99 15.23 -3.76
N PHE A 442 -3.99 14.82 -2.99
CA PHE A 442 -3.93 13.68 -2.06
C PHE A 442 -3.60 12.39 -2.83
N GLY A 443 -2.71 11.56 -2.27
CA GLY A 443 -2.20 10.37 -2.97
C GLY A 443 -0.98 10.66 -3.84
N TRP A 444 -0.25 11.75 -3.60
CA TRP A 444 1.03 12.03 -4.26
C TRP A 444 2.08 10.98 -3.91
N ALA A 445 2.34 10.79 -2.62
CA ALA A 445 3.17 9.72 -2.08
C ALA A 445 2.37 8.90 -1.05
N LEU A 446 2.67 7.60 -0.99
CA LEU A 446 2.05 6.64 -0.10
C LEU A 446 3.14 5.90 0.68
N GLN A 447 2.89 5.59 1.94
CA GLN A 447 3.74 4.74 2.75
C GLN A 447 2.88 3.85 3.65
N GLY A 448 3.02 2.53 3.52
CA GLY A 448 2.44 1.53 4.43
C GLY A 448 3.50 0.85 5.31
N GLN A 449 3.18 -0.32 5.85
CA GLN A 449 4.08 -1.17 6.66
C GLN A 449 4.66 -0.50 7.91
N PHE A 450 3.85 0.29 8.61
CA PHE A 450 4.17 0.74 9.96
C PHE A 450 2.93 0.73 10.83
N ASP A 451 3.12 0.66 12.14
CA ASP A 451 2.05 0.76 13.14
C ASP A 451 2.31 2.02 13.97
N TYR A 452 1.48 3.04 13.75
CA TYR A 452 1.61 4.37 14.34
C TYR A 452 1.10 4.38 15.78
N ASP A 453 -0.06 3.79 16.04
CA ASP A 453 -0.65 3.80 17.38
C ASP A 453 -0.26 2.57 18.22
N ASN A 454 0.51 1.65 17.66
CA ASN A 454 0.96 0.40 18.26
C ASN A 454 -0.21 -0.50 18.68
N ASN A 455 -1.28 -0.52 17.87
CA ASN A 455 -2.46 -1.37 18.08
C ASN A 455 -2.30 -2.76 17.45
N GLY A 456 -1.16 -3.02 16.78
CA GLY A 456 -0.83 -4.26 16.12
C GLY A 456 -1.33 -4.36 14.68
N TYR A 457 -1.95 -3.32 14.13
CA TYR A 457 -2.39 -3.24 12.73
C TYR A 457 -1.56 -2.20 11.97
N LEU A 458 -1.39 -2.41 10.68
CA LEU A 458 -0.56 -1.54 9.85
C LEU A 458 -1.36 -0.34 9.36
N ASP A 459 -0.78 0.85 9.55
CA ASP A 459 -1.35 2.14 9.20
C ASP A 459 -0.84 2.64 7.84
N LEU A 460 -1.46 3.71 7.34
CA LEU A 460 -1.15 4.31 6.05
C LEU A 460 -0.87 5.81 6.20
N ALA A 461 0.25 6.27 5.63
CA ALA A 461 0.51 7.69 5.41
C ALA A 461 0.26 8.05 3.94
N VAL A 462 -0.51 9.12 3.73
CA VAL A 462 -0.85 9.65 2.40
C VAL A 462 -0.51 11.13 2.34
N SER A 463 0.35 11.52 1.40
CA SER A 463 0.67 12.93 1.21
C SER A 463 -0.25 13.63 0.22
N SER A 464 -0.39 14.93 0.41
CA SER A 464 -1.12 15.85 -0.45
C SER A 464 -0.20 16.99 -0.83
N ILE A 465 0.31 16.95 -2.06
CA ILE A 465 1.43 17.81 -2.47
C ILE A 465 1.04 19.29 -2.61
N GLN A 466 -0.19 19.58 -3.04
CA GLN A 466 -0.62 20.97 -3.25
C GLN A 466 -0.99 21.65 -1.93
N THR A 467 -1.38 20.88 -0.90
CA THR A 467 -1.69 21.39 0.43
C THR A 467 -0.58 21.18 1.45
N GLU A 468 0.56 20.60 1.03
CA GLU A 468 1.74 20.37 1.87
C GLU A 468 1.39 19.69 3.21
N THR A 469 0.57 18.65 3.15
CA THR A 469 0.04 17.94 4.32
C THR A 469 0.20 16.44 4.12
N VAL A 470 0.52 15.72 5.20
CA VAL A 470 0.52 14.26 5.22
C VAL A 470 -0.57 13.79 6.18
N ALA A 471 -1.53 13.02 5.67
CA ALA A 471 -2.55 12.37 6.48
C ALA A 471 -2.06 10.99 6.91
N VAL A 472 -2.03 10.72 8.21
CA VAL A 472 -1.86 9.38 8.78
C VAL A 472 -3.24 8.82 9.10
N ILE A 473 -3.52 7.66 8.52
CA ILE A 473 -4.81 7.00 8.55
C ILE A 473 -4.63 5.70 9.32
N LEU A 474 -5.27 5.64 10.49
CA LEU A 474 -5.11 4.51 11.40
C LEU A 474 -6.02 3.35 11.00
N SER A 475 -5.50 2.14 11.16
CA SER A 475 -6.24 0.89 11.02
C SER A 475 -7.06 0.61 12.27
N ARG A 476 -8.30 0.16 12.04
CA ARG A 476 -9.25 -0.30 13.04
C ARG A 476 -9.07 -1.79 13.22
N PRO A 477 -8.96 -2.29 14.46
CA PRO A 477 -8.91 -3.72 14.70
C PRO A 477 -10.12 -4.45 14.10
N VAL A 478 -9.87 -5.53 13.37
CA VAL A 478 -10.91 -6.32 12.69
C VAL A 478 -11.37 -7.46 13.60
N VAL A 479 -12.67 -7.53 13.85
CA VAL A 479 -13.31 -8.55 14.68
C VAL A 479 -14.02 -9.56 13.79
N ARG A 480 -13.58 -10.82 13.85
CA ARG A 480 -14.18 -11.94 13.12
C ARG A 480 -15.09 -12.76 14.01
N VAL A 481 -16.30 -13.02 13.52
CA VAL A 481 -17.32 -13.81 14.21
C VAL A 481 -17.43 -15.17 13.53
N GLU A 482 -17.18 -16.25 14.27
CA GLU A 482 -17.47 -17.61 13.83
C GLU A 482 -18.77 -18.09 14.48
N THR A 483 -19.67 -18.66 13.68
CA THR A 483 -20.99 -19.08 14.12
C THR A 483 -21.17 -20.57 13.94
N ARG A 484 -21.59 -21.26 15.01
CA ARG A 484 -21.97 -22.67 14.98
C ARG A 484 -23.40 -22.84 15.43
N LEU A 485 -24.20 -23.49 14.58
CA LEU A 485 -25.57 -23.87 14.88
C LEU A 485 -25.65 -25.37 15.11
N GLN A 486 -26.37 -25.75 16.16
CA GLN A 486 -26.78 -27.13 16.43
C GLN A 486 -28.28 -27.16 16.63
N HIS A 487 -28.92 -28.24 16.18
CA HIS A 487 -30.35 -28.43 16.33
C HIS A 487 -30.63 -29.83 16.89
N SER A 488 -31.73 -29.96 17.62
CA SER A 488 -32.13 -31.22 18.25
C SER A 488 -32.57 -32.30 17.25
N SER A 489 -32.84 -31.92 16.00
CA SER A 489 -33.29 -32.80 14.91
C SER A 489 -32.84 -32.25 13.56
N PRO A 490 -32.46 -33.09 12.58
CA PRO A 490 -32.00 -32.65 11.26
C PRO A 490 -33.07 -31.90 10.43
N THR A 491 -34.34 -32.16 10.72
CA THR A 491 -35.50 -31.49 10.10
C THR A 491 -36.41 -30.91 11.16
N ILE A 492 -37.11 -29.83 10.83
CA ILE A 492 -38.12 -29.26 11.73
C ILE A 492 -39.42 -30.08 11.62
N PRO A 493 -39.91 -30.68 12.72
CA PRO A 493 -41.13 -31.48 12.69
C PRO A 493 -42.38 -30.63 12.46
N LEU A 494 -43.28 -31.08 11.58
CA LEU A 494 -44.56 -30.41 11.31
C LEU A 494 -45.51 -30.41 12.52
N ASN A 495 -45.37 -31.40 13.40
CA ASN A 495 -46.14 -31.50 14.65
C ASN A 495 -45.53 -30.65 15.78
N CYS A 496 -44.45 -29.90 15.53
CA CYS A 496 -43.85 -29.01 16.52
C CYS A 496 -44.61 -27.68 16.57
N THR A 497 -45.87 -27.72 17.02
CA THR A 497 -46.73 -26.54 17.13
C THR A 497 -46.60 -25.90 18.52
N LEU A 498 -47.24 -24.75 18.72
CA LEU A 498 -47.19 -24.04 20.00
C LEU A 498 -47.74 -24.88 21.17
N LEU A 499 -48.70 -25.77 20.88
CA LEU A 499 -49.37 -26.63 21.87
C LEU A 499 -48.58 -27.92 22.18
N SER A 500 -47.56 -28.24 21.39
CA SER A 500 -46.72 -29.41 21.62
C SER A 500 -45.87 -29.27 22.89
N ASN A 501 -45.38 -30.39 23.45
CA ASN A 501 -44.50 -30.40 24.64
C ASN A 501 -43.39 -29.34 24.55
N ASP A 502 -42.94 -28.83 25.70
CA ASP A 502 -42.21 -27.56 25.85
C ASP A 502 -40.92 -27.37 25.02
N LYS A 503 -40.43 -28.39 24.30
CA LYS A 503 -39.17 -28.34 23.52
C LYS A 503 -39.17 -29.26 22.30
N CYS A 504 -40.17 -29.18 21.42
CA CYS A 504 -40.23 -30.03 20.22
C CYS A 504 -39.10 -29.77 19.19
N PHE A 505 -38.53 -28.56 19.17
CA PHE A 505 -37.33 -28.26 18.39
C PHE A 505 -36.48 -27.23 19.13
N ILE A 506 -35.23 -27.60 19.44
CA ILE A 506 -34.26 -26.72 20.09
C ILE A 506 -33.18 -26.36 19.08
N LEU A 507 -32.90 -25.06 18.95
CA LEU A 507 -31.78 -24.51 18.19
C LEU A 507 -30.76 -23.93 19.17
N THR A 508 -29.56 -24.50 19.21
CA THR A 508 -28.42 -23.99 19.96
C THR A 508 -27.53 -23.17 19.03
N LEU A 509 -27.43 -21.87 19.31
CA LEU A 509 -26.55 -20.94 18.61
C LEU A 509 -25.33 -20.64 19.48
N CYS A 510 -24.15 -21.03 19.00
CA CYS A 510 -22.87 -20.67 19.59
C CYS A 510 -22.11 -19.70 18.70
N ILE A 511 -21.62 -18.62 19.30
CA ILE A 511 -20.83 -17.57 18.65
C ILE A 511 -19.45 -17.55 19.28
N TYR A 512 -18.43 -17.53 18.44
CA TYR A 512 -17.01 -17.47 18.78
C TYR A 512 -16.40 -16.22 18.16
N LEU A 513 -15.45 -15.61 18.84
CA LEU A 513 -14.71 -14.45 18.35
C LEU A 513 -13.24 -14.85 18.28
N ASN A 514 -12.62 -14.67 17.10
CA ASN A 514 -11.18 -14.90 16.98
C ASN A 514 -10.43 -13.74 17.64
N ASP A 515 -9.87 -14.00 18.81
CA ASP A 515 -9.37 -12.99 19.76
C ASP A 515 -7.85 -12.77 19.68
N GLU A 516 -7.15 -13.30 18.67
CA GLU A 516 -5.68 -13.20 18.62
C GLU A 516 -5.19 -11.75 18.43
N SER A 517 -6.00 -10.90 17.79
CA SER A 517 -5.61 -9.52 17.46
C SER A 517 -6.22 -8.47 18.38
N TYR A 518 -7.08 -8.85 19.34
CA TYR A 518 -8.00 -7.93 20.03
C TYR A 518 -7.92 -8.00 21.56
N GLN A 519 -6.71 -7.94 22.12
CA GLN A 519 -6.50 -7.95 23.57
C GLN A 519 -7.02 -6.68 24.29
N GLN A 520 -7.33 -5.60 23.58
CA GLN A 520 -7.42 -4.25 24.17
C GLN A 520 -8.80 -3.85 24.71
N SER A 521 -9.89 -4.54 24.35
CA SER A 521 -11.19 -4.20 24.94
C SER A 521 -12.17 -5.36 25.06
N LYS A 522 -12.03 -6.07 26.19
CA LYS A 522 -13.15 -6.68 26.93
C LYS A 522 -14.17 -5.61 27.42
N ARG A 523 -14.43 -4.54 26.69
CA ARG A 523 -15.32 -3.42 27.04
C ARG A 523 -16.44 -3.23 26.02
N ASP A 524 -16.32 -3.83 24.84
CA ASP A 524 -17.29 -3.66 23.77
C ASP A 524 -18.36 -4.75 23.80
N PHE A 525 -19.41 -4.48 23.04
CA PHE A 525 -20.60 -5.30 23.02
C PHE A 525 -20.91 -5.74 21.59
N LEU A 526 -21.32 -6.99 21.46
CA LEU A 526 -21.83 -7.53 20.22
C LEU A 526 -23.33 -7.74 20.38
N THR A 527 -24.06 -7.29 19.37
CA THR A 527 -25.49 -7.57 19.23
C THR A 527 -25.66 -8.46 18.02
N TYR A 528 -26.39 -9.56 18.14
CA TYR A 528 -26.89 -10.26 16.95
C TYR A 528 -28.40 -10.17 16.87
N GLU A 529 -28.88 -10.18 15.64
CA GLU A 529 -30.27 -10.30 15.27
C GLU A 529 -30.45 -11.60 14.49
N LEU A 530 -31.10 -12.58 15.10
CA LEU A 530 -31.46 -13.85 14.47
C LEU A 530 -32.89 -13.75 13.94
N GLN A 531 -33.03 -13.87 12.63
CA GLN A 531 -34.29 -13.93 11.91
C GLN A 531 -34.56 -15.35 11.39
N LEU A 532 -35.72 -15.89 11.76
CA LEU A 532 -36.24 -17.17 11.32
C LEU A 532 -37.06 -16.97 10.03
N ASP A 533 -36.91 -17.90 9.08
CA ASP A 533 -37.60 -17.89 7.78
C ASP A 533 -37.40 -16.57 7.02
N TYR A 534 -36.12 -16.18 6.90
CA TYR A 534 -35.65 -14.98 6.19
C TYR A 534 -36.18 -14.96 4.74
N GLU A 535 -36.40 -13.76 4.18
CA GLU A 535 -37.05 -13.48 2.89
C GLU A 535 -38.57 -13.72 2.82
N LYS A 536 -39.18 -14.43 3.78
CA LYS A 536 -40.66 -14.48 3.88
C LYS A 536 -41.18 -13.20 4.55
N ASN A 537 -42.28 -12.67 4.00
CA ASN A 537 -43.02 -11.57 4.63
C ASN A 537 -43.65 -12.03 5.96
N SER A 538 -44.10 -11.09 6.79
CA SER A 538 -44.63 -11.38 8.13
C SER A 538 -45.78 -12.40 8.16
N VAL A 539 -46.57 -12.50 7.09
CA VAL A 539 -47.67 -13.45 6.95
C VAL A 539 -47.17 -14.85 6.56
N GLY A 540 -46.12 -14.91 5.74
CA GLY A 540 -45.53 -16.12 5.18
C GLY A 540 -44.45 -16.79 6.04
N GLN A 541 -44.10 -16.20 7.19
CA GLN A 541 -43.18 -16.81 8.15
C GLN A 541 -43.78 -18.06 8.78
N ARG A 542 -43.01 -19.14 8.78
CA ARG A 542 -43.44 -20.48 9.22
C ARG A 542 -42.87 -20.90 10.56
N LEU A 543 -41.81 -20.25 11.05
CA LEU A 543 -41.11 -20.64 12.28
C LEU A 543 -40.99 -19.46 13.26
N PHE A 544 -41.22 -19.73 14.54
CA PHE A 544 -41.32 -18.71 15.58
C PHE A 544 -40.61 -19.15 16.87
N PHE A 545 -40.08 -18.17 17.62
CA PHE A 545 -39.57 -18.37 18.96
C PHE A 545 -40.74 -18.54 19.94
N ARG A 546 -40.73 -19.60 20.74
CA ARG A 546 -41.80 -19.91 21.71
C ARG A 546 -41.94 -18.85 22.81
N GLU A 547 -40.82 -18.30 23.28
CA GLU A 547 -40.81 -17.28 24.35
C GLU A 547 -41.45 -15.95 23.93
N THR A 548 -41.28 -15.54 22.67
CA THR A 548 -41.64 -14.20 22.20
C THR A 548 -42.74 -14.19 21.15
N TYR A 549 -43.15 -15.35 20.63
CA TYR A 549 -44.13 -15.50 19.55
C TYR A 549 -43.80 -14.68 18.29
N ARG A 550 -42.50 -14.47 18.06
CA ARG A 550 -41.96 -13.68 16.95
C ARG A 550 -40.95 -14.54 16.19
N SER A 551 -40.69 -14.18 14.95
CA SER A 551 -39.68 -14.79 14.08
C SER A 551 -38.30 -14.12 14.20
N ILE A 552 -38.18 -13.06 15.00
CA ILE A 552 -36.94 -12.29 15.18
C ILE A 552 -36.59 -12.26 16.66
N LYS A 553 -35.31 -12.52 16.97
CA LYS A 553 -34.74 -12.37 18.30
C LYS A 553 -33.46 -11.54 18.21
N LYS A 554 -33.37 -10.49 19.02
CA LYS A 554 -32.15 -9.70 19.21
C LYS A 554 -31.58 -10.00 20.58
N ARG A 555 -30.26 -10.19 20.68
CA ARG A 555 -29.55 -10.26 21.96
C ARG A 555 -28.32 -9.38 21.93
N HIS A 556 -28.06 -8.76 23.06
CA HIS A 556 -26.91 -7.90 23.31
C HIS A 556 -26.07 -8.52 24.42
N PHE A 557 -24.77 -8.61 24.20
CA PHE A 557 -23.85 -9.19 25.17
C PHE A 557 -22.48 -8.55 25.06
N LYS A 558 -21.73 -8.65 26.15
CA LYS A 558 -20.35 -8.21 26.21
C LYS A 558 -19.47 -9.21 25.47
N ILE A 559 -18.50 -8.71 24.72
CA ILE A 559 -17.53 -9.56 24.00
C ILE A 559 -16.81 -10.48 24.98
N SER A 560 -16.85 -11.78 24.67
CA SER A 560 -16.16 -12.87 25.36
C SER A 560 -15.90 -14.01 24.37
N ASP A 561 -14.95 -14.89 24.68
CA ASP A 561 -14.41 -15.92 23.79
C ASP A 561 -15.47 -16.86 23.19
N ARG A 562 -16.54 -17.15 23.95
CA ARG A 562 -17.64 -18.02 23.49
C ARG A 562 -18.96 -17.72 24.20
N ILE A 563 -20.03 -17.60 23.41
CA ILE A 563 -21.39 -17.43 23.93
C ILE A 563 -22.32 -18.41 23.22
N CYS A 564 -23.07 -19.19 24.00
CA CYS A 564 -24.04 -20.15 23.49
C CYS A 564 -25.43 -19.88 24.08
N HIS A 565 -26.46 -19.95 23.23
CA HIS A 565 -27.85 -19.77 23.59
C HIS A 565 -28.74 -20.81 22.95
N ASP A 566 -29.61 -21.40 23.76
CA ASP A 566 -30.64 -22.33 23.31
C ASP A 566 -31.95 -21.59 23.05
N TYR A 567 -32.60 -21.93 21.94
CA TYR A 567 -33.89 -21.40 21.55
C TYR A 567 -34.89 -22.53 21.34
N SER A 568 -36.00 -22.48 22.05
CA SER A 568 -37.16 -23.31 21.73
C SER A 568 -37.97 -22.67 20.61
N LEU A 569 -38.12 -23.39 19.50
CA LEU A 569 -38.85 -22.94 18.32
C LEU A 569 -40.14 -23.74 18.15
N TYR A 570 -41.11 -23.16 17.47
CA TYR A 570 -42.33 -23.84 17.02
C TYR A 570 -42.71 -23.42 15.60
N MET A 571 -43.32 -24.33 14.88
CA MET A 571 -43.83 -24.16 13.53
C MET A 571 -45.27 -23.64 13.59
N LYS A 572 -45.61 -22.73 12.68
CA LYS A 572 -46.98 -22.23 12.47
C LYS A 572 -47.91 -23.41 12.16
N ASP A 573 -49.16 -23.30 12.58
CA ASP A 573 -50.19 -24.22 12.11
C ASP A 573 -50.46 -23.99 10.62
N ASP A 574 -50.81 -25.06 9.91
CA ASP A 574 -51.22 -25.05 8.50
C ASP A 574 -50.20 -24.45 7.51
N VAL A 575 -48.93 -24.88 7.63
CA VAL A 575 -47.88 -24.53 6.68
C VAL A 575 -48.14 -25.18 5.32
N HIS A 576 -48.42 -24.36 4.30
CA HIS A 576 -48.63 -24.81 2.93
C HIS A 576 -47.30 -25.09 2.19
N ASP A 577 -46.33 -24.18 2.33
CA ASP A 577 -44.99 -24.32 1.75
C ASP A 577 -44.12 -25.20 2.67
N LYS A 578 -44.09 -26.50 2.37
CA LYS A 578 -43.32 -27.51 3.10
C LYS A 578 -42.02 -27.93 2.39
N LEU A 579 -41.78 -27.40 1.19
CA LEU A 579 -40.63 -27.79 0.35
C LEU A 579 -39.47 -26.82 0.50
N SER A 580 -39.76 -25.51 0.61
CA SER A 580 -38.70 -24.52 0.82
C SER A 580 -38.11 -24.70 2.22
N PRO A 581 -36.78 -24.80 2.37
CA PRO A 581 -36.18 -24.84 3.71
C PRO A 581 -36.50 -23.57 4.49
N ILE A 582 -36.42 -23.65 5.82
CA ILE A 582 -36.43 -22.47 6.68
C ILE A 582 -35.02 -21.87 6.63
N ARG A 583 -34.91 -20.68 6.04
CA ARG A 583 -33.65 -19.92 6.03
C ARG A 583 -33.51 -19.12 7.31
N LEU A 584 -32.45 -19.37 8.06
CA LEU A 584 -32.04 -18.58 9.21
C LEU A 584 -31.04 -17.54 8.71
N HIS A 585 -31.23 -16.29 9.14
CA HIS A 585 -30.31 -15.20 8.87
C HIS A 585 -29.90 -14.56 10.19
N ILE A 586 -28.61 -14.37 10.38
CA ILE A 586 -28.04 -13.68 11.54
C ILE A 586 -27.28 -12.47 11.04
N ASN A 587 -27.60 -11.31 11.63
CA ASN A 587 -26.88 -10.07 11.40
C ASN A 587 -26.17 -9.62 12.68
N TYR A 588 -24.87 -9.30 12.59
CA TYR A 588 -24.04 -8.88 13.71
C TYR A 588 -23.83 -7.36 13.70
N ILE A 589 -23.94 -6.74 14.87
CA ILE A 589 -23.73 -5.31 15.09
C ILE A 589 -22.77 -5.15 16.26
N LEU A 590 -21.59 -4.61 15.98
CA LEU A 590 -20.59 -4.28 16.98
C LEU A 590 -20.84 -2.88 17.51
N SER A 591 -20.89 -2.76 18.84
CA SER A 591 -21.06 -1.50 19.55
C SER A 591 -19.88 -1.28 20.48
N SER A 592 -19.06 -0.29 20.12
CA SER A 592 -17.86 0.06 20.86
C SER A 592 -18.11 1.26 21.76
N LYS A 593 -17.54 1.27 22.97
CA LYS A 593 -17.62 2.48 23.82
C LYS A 593 -16.71 3.56 23.22
N SER A 594 -17.20 4.80 23.14
CA SER A 594 -16.41 5.93 22.67
C SER A 594 -15.27 6.21 23.65
N ASP A 595 -14.04 5.94 23.24
CA ASP A 595 -12.83 6.42 23.89
C ASP A 595 -12.04 7.23 22.85
N PRO A 596 -11.79 8.53 23.08
CA PRO A 596 -11.09 9.37 22.11
C PRO A 596 -9.63 8.94 21.87
N ASN A 597 -9.05 8.13 22.76
CA ASN A 597 -7.65 7.69 22.64
C ASN A 597 -7.48 6.31 21.99
N ILE A 598 -8.58 5.58 21.75
CA ILE A 598 -8.55 4.21 21.23
C ILE A 598 -9.30 4.16 19.91
N VAL A 599 -8.66 3.63 18.88
CA VAL A 599 -9.30 3.38 17.59
C VAL A 599 -10.37 2.29 17.77
N PRO A 600 -11.66 2.55 17.48
CA PRO A 600 -12.70 1.56 17.67
C PRO A 600 -12.57 0.43 16.65
N PRO A 601 -12.82 -0.82 17.06
CA PRO A 601 -12.81 -1.97 16.15
C PRO A 601 -13.87 -1.86 15.06
N ILE A 602 -13.77 -2.71 14.06
CA ILE A 602 -14.81 -2.95 13.05
C ILE A 602 -15.08 -4.44 12.92
N LEU A 603 -16.32 -4.81 12.58
CA LEU A 603 -16.62 -6.19 12.17
C LEU A 603 -16.03 -6.43 10.79
N ASP A 604 -15.47 -7.61 10.60
CA ASP A 604 -15.12 -8.10 9.27
C ASP A 604 -16.38 -8.09 8.39
N PRO A 605 -16.43 -7.31 7.29
CA PRO A 605 -17.60 -7.23 6.43
C PRO A 605 -18.02 -8.59 5.86
N GLU A 606 -17.07 -9.50 5.63
CA GLU A 606 -17.37 -10.83 5.08
C GLU A 606 -18.05 -11.74 6.11
N ASN A 607 -17.79 -11.52 7.41
CA ASN A 607 -18.35 -12.32 8.51
C ASN A 607 -19.40 -11.55 9.33
N SER A 608 -19.90 -10.43 8.80
CA SER A 608 -20.92 -9.59 9.44
C SER A 608 -22.33 -10.20 9.41
N THR A 609 -22.55 -11.20 8.56
CA THR A 609 -23.82 -11.94 8.46
C THR A 609 -23.57 -13.44 8.35
N PHE A 610 -24.55 -14.24 8.73
CA PHE A 610 -24.49 -15.70 8.65
C PHE A 610 -25.85 -16.28 8.25
N ASP A 611 -25.86 -17.13 7.22
CA ASP A 611 -27.06 -17.80 6.72
C ASP A 611 -26.99 -19.31 6.93
N TYR A 612 -28.11 -19.92 7.31
CA TYR A 612 -28.22 -21.37 7.46
C TYR A 612 -29.60 -21.89 7.09
N ASN A 613 -29.67 -22.99 6.34
CA ASN A 613 -30.94 -23.57 5.89
C ASN A 613 -31.29 -24.82 6.69
N ILE A 614 -32.51 -24.89 7.20
CA ILE A 614 -33.05 -26.07 7.89
C ILE A 614 -34.25 -26.62 7.12
N PRO A 615 -34.22 -27.88 6.65
CA PRO A 615 -35.36 -28.48 5.96
C PRO A 615 -36.53 -28.73 6.91
N ILE A 616 -37.74 -28.70 6.34
CA ILE A 616 -38.98 -29.09 7.03
C ILE A 616 -39.17 -30.60 6.83
N GLN A 617 -39.59 -31.31 7.88
CA GLN A 617 -39.87 -32.73 7.78
C GLN A 617 -41.02 -32.99 6.82
N LYS A 618 -40.79 -33.79 5.76
CA LYS A 618 -41.79 -34.18 4.78
C LYS A 618 -41.45 -35.54 4.18
N ASP A 619 -42.45 -36.41 4.08
CA ASP A 619 -42.38 -37.71 3.36
C ASP A 619 -41.25 -38.66 3.80
N CYS A 620 -40.82 -38.64 5.07
CA CYS A 620 -39.75 -39.50 5.61
C CYS A 620 -40.16 -40.97 5.90
N GLY A 621 -41.32 -41.43 5.44
CA GLY A 621 -41.83 -42.78 5.71
C GLY A 621 -42.24 -43.04 7.16
N TYR A 622 -42.59 -44.29 7.48
CA TYR A 622 -43.24 -44.68 8.75
C TYR A 622 -42.38 -44.49 10.01
N TYR A 623 -41.05 -44.41 9.85
CA TYR A 623 -40.10 -44.23 10.96
C TYR A 623 -39.58 -42.80 11.10
N ASP A 624 -40.09 -41.85 10.31
CA ASP A 624 -39.64 -40.44 10.32
C ASP A 624 -38.14 -40.25 10.04
N ILE A 625 -37.47 -41.24 9.44
CA ILE A 625 -36.06 -41.18 9.03
C ILE A 625 -36.00 -41.03 7.50
N CYS A 626 -35.65 -39.83 7.03
CA CYS A 626 -35.46 -39.55 5.61
C CYS A 626 -34.13 -40.15 5.10
N THR A 627 -34.16 -41.36 4.51
CA THR A 627 -33.00 -41.96 3.82
C THR A 627 -33.00 -41.57 2.34
N VAL A 628 -31.98 -40.84 1.90
CA VAL A 628 -31.77 -40.52 0.48
C VAL A 628 -30.80 -41.56 -0.11
N VAL A 629 -31.25 -42.34 -1.10
CA VAL A 629 -30.37 -43.20 -1.90
C VAL A 629 -29.98 -42.43 -3.16
N THR A 630 -28.84 -41.74 -3.13
CA THR A 630 -28.29 -41.04 -4.30
C THR A 630 -27.59 -42.03 -5.23
N LYS A 631 -28.17 -42.29 -6.40
CA LYS A 631 -27.47 -42.99 -7.50
C LYS A 631 -26.87 -41.96 -8.45
N ILE A 632 -25.54 -41.84 -8.45
CA ILE A 632 -24.81 -41.03 -9.43
C ILE A 632 -24.55 -41.91 -10.66
N LEU A 633 -25.28 -41.68 -11.74
CA LEU A 633 -25.03 -42.35 -13.03
C LEU A 633 -24.05 -41.51 -13.85
N ARG A 634 -22.82 -42.02 -14.00
CA ARG A 634 -21.82 -41.44 -14.90
C ARG A 634 -22.08 -41.96 -16.33
N ILE A 635 -22.72 -41.15 -17.15
CA ILE A 635 -22.85 -41.44 -18.59
C ILE A 635 -21.51 -41.13 -19.24
N THR A 636 -20.75 -42.18 -19.57
CA THR A 636 -19.57 -42.07 -20.43
C THR A 636 -20.04 -42.30 -21.86
N CYS A 637 -20.01 -41.26 -22.69
CA CYS A 637 -20.19 -41.41 -24.12
C CYS A 637 -18.83 -41.81 -24.69
N PHE A 638 -18.63 -43.11 -24.94
CA PHE A 638 -17.51 -43.62 -25.71
C PHE A 638 -18.09 -44.50 -26.84
N GLU A 639 -17.87 -44.03 -28.06
CA GLU A 639 -17.86 -44.76 -29.33
C GLU A 639 -19.11 -45.53 -29.77
N LEU A 640 -19.81 -44.95 -30.76
CA LEU A 640 -20.27 -45.71 -31.91
C LEU A 640 -19.70 -45.04 -33.17
N PHE A 641 -18.47 -45.45 -33.52
CA PHE A 641 -18.05 -45.52 -34.90
C PHE A 641 -18.78 -46.72 -35.52
N LEU A 642 -19.68 -46.45 -36.47
CA LEU A 642 -19.91 -47.24 -37.68
C LEU A 642 -20.65 -46.38 -38.70
#